data_AF-A0A2D9SSB9-F1
#
_entry.id   AF-A0A2D9SSB9-F1
#
_cell.length_a   1.000
_cell.length_b   1.000
_cell.length_c   1.000
_cell.angle_alpha   90.00
_cell.angle_beta   90.00
_cell.angle_gamma   90.00
#
_symmetry.space_group_name_H-M   'P 1'
#
loop_
_entity.id
_entity.type
_entity.pdbx_description
1 polymer ?
#
loop_
_entity_poly.entity_id
_entity_poly.type
_entity_poly.pdbx_seq_one_letter_code
_entity_poly.pdbx_strand_id
1 'polypeptide(L)'
;MRSIARSTRNPSIIVVVLLLTQLPLADSAAAEKADLEVDTLIFPDRSVSSNLGPSSTTPQRVDAMRRPGRARGFDWERSEAGEEAVILPRSDRESTALTPHQEMASIGPDVRTTFNGVPGFSEAAPSTIQGQLTVLSIDAATVNTEQRAQSAMVVTGASAGSTETLDIDGDGTASALTDGLLIIRRLFGFSGESLVQGATGENATLTDPVQIAEKIDDLVITLDIDANGETAALTDGLIIMRHLFGFSGTALTEGALAADATRTDTDDIKLYLDENTPDDVASNNPPEVSAGEDQAVVENDLVLLVANVYDEVTPVITWSQISGTAVTLSYTSTASTGFTAPQVTAAEHLVFQVSVDDGVNSAVVDTVVITVSPSVAEIFSRWIINTSDRSTKIFESANSSLGVLEDVQLVNPETVASRDYVYVEASGIPNYDVGITQEIIDELNSRPRLGNDFVAAATSAVLGSTVEFGEDIGYRSSTANCLSTGGDGYWPPGPACPTDQNKQEYLAVEPVPTSTSCETGLGAIGLMVNGTSIYNWGDGQAYGNGVWYNLAPIAEQYDVDICGGHAPPSGDYHHHFYTSCLANLVADEGDGHSPIYGFAADGYALYGPFESAGVLAVSGWEKRDYGAASGQGGCATPGQRSCVLNDVYDLTQGVSTVTQGPDIGATVTTLSGNNLAAADGYYLEDYYYSGDQAGLSARLDEHNGHDNN
;
A
#
# COMPACT_ATOMS: atom_id res chain seq x y z
N MET A 1 51.85 -48.64 -31.40
CA MET A 1 52.35 -49.22 -30.12
C MET A 1 51.12 -49.75 -29.39
N ARG A 2 50.96 -51.06 -29.16
CA ARG A 2 51.28 -51.80 -27.90
C ARG A 2 50.81 -51.04 -26.64
N SER A 3 49.74 -51.47 -25.92
CA SER A 3 49.61 -52.63 -24.98
C SER A 3 49.85 -52.14 -23.53
N ILE A 4 49.01 -52.32 -22.50
CA ILE A 4 48.43 -53.50 -21.77
C ILE A 4 47.18 -52.99 -20.97
N ALA A 5 46.07 -53.67 -20.60
CA ALA A 5 45.50 -55.05 -20.65
C ALA A 5 45.36 -55.83 -19.29
N ARG A 6 44.14 -56.38 -19.02
CA ARG A 6 43.60 -57.07 -17.79
C ARG A 6 43.10 -56.12 -16.67
N SER A 7 42.02 -56.35 -15.89
CA SER A 7 40.97 -57.40 -15.69
C SER A 7 41.06 -58.29 -14.40
N THR A 8 39.95 -58.32 -13.63
CA THR A 8 39.63 -59.08 -12.38
C THR A 8 40.43 -58.68 -11.12
N ARG A 9 39.90 -58.67 -9.86
CA ARG A 9 38.80 -59.43 -9.21
C ARG A 9 38.10 -58.64 -8.07
N ASN A 10 36.93 -59.12 -7.61
CA ASN A 10 36.26 -58.69 -6.36
C ASN A 10 37.01 -59.14 -5.09
N PRO A 11 36.81 -58.44 -3.95
CA PRO A 11 36.79 -58.98 -2.61
C PRO A 11 35.34 -59.09 -2.07
N SER A 12 34.94 -60.25 -1.54
CA SER A 12 33.70 -60.39 -0.76
C SER A 12 33.95 -59.96 0.69
N ILE A 13 33.01 -59.22 1.30
CA ILE A 13 33.03 -58.93 2.74
C ILE A 13 32.10 -59.92 3.43
N ILE A 14 32.62 -60.59 4.47
CA ILE A 14 31.87 -61.48 5.36
C ILE A 14 31.74 -60.77 6.70
N VAL A 15 30.51 -60.53 7.15
CA VAL A 15 30.23 -60.04 8.51
C VAL A 15 29.86 -61.23 9.39
N VAL A 16 30.57 -61.39 10.50
CA VAL A 16 30.29 -62.42 11.51
C VAL A 16 29.76 -61.72 12.76
N VAL A 17 28.50 -61.95 13.10
CA VAL A 17 27.90 -61.48 14.36
C VAL A 17 28.24 -62.46 15.48
N LEU A 18 28.65 -61.95 16.64
CA LEU A 18 29.11 -62.77 17.77
C LEU A 18 28.57 -62.17 19.08
N LEU A 19 27.56 -62.80 19.67
CA LEU A 19 26.94 -62.37 20.93
C LEU A 19 27.87 -62.64 22.13
N LEU A 20 27.86 -61.74 23.14
CA LEU A 20 28.25 -62.08 24.53
C LEU A 20 27.69 -61.07 25.57
N THR A 21 26.45 -61.32 26.02
CA THR A 21 25.90 -61.16 27.38
C THR A 21 26.39 -60.09 28.40
N GLN A 22 25.42 -59.32 28.90
CA GLN A 22 25.12 -58.99 30.32
C GLN A 22 25.82 -57.85 31.11
N LEU A 23 25.03 -56.78 31.39
CA LEU A 23 24.67 -56.18 32.71
C LEU A 23 25.75 -55.58 33.67
N PRO A 24 25.40 -54.60 34.54
CA PRO A 24 24.43 -53.49 34.42
C PRO A 24 24.98 -52.11 34.92
N LEU A 25 24.10 -51.09 34.95
CA LEU A 25 24.37 -49.67 35.30
C LEU A 25 24.51 -49.35 36.80
N ALA A 26 25.24 -48.26 37.14
CA ALA A 26 24.96 -47.35 38.27
C ALA A 26 25.73 -46.00 38.16
N ASP A 27 25.02 -44.89 38.40
CA ASP A 27 25.44 -43.51 38.79
C ASP A 27 26.82 -42.90 38.41
N SER A 28 26.80 -41.70 37.81
CA SER A 28 27.07 -40.45 38.56
C SER A 28 26.70 -39.17 37.79
N ALA A 29 26.54 -38.06 38.52
CA ALA A 29 26.00 -36.78 38.03
C ALA A 29 26.99 -35.91 37.21
N ALA A 30 26.46 -34.89 36.54
CA ALA A 30 27.18 -33.97 35.64
C ALA A 30 28.00 -32.86 36.34
N ALA A 31 29.00 -32.30 35.63
CA ALA A 31 29.71 -31.07 36.00
C ALA A 31 30.26 -30.29 34.77
N GLU A 32 30.10 -28.96 34.82
CA GLU A 32 30.67 -27.83 34.06
C GLU A 32 31.62 -27.98 32.83
N LYS A 33 31.35 -27.08 31.84
CA LYS A 33 32.26 -26.20 31.04
C LYS A 33 33.51 -26.77 30.34
N ALA A 34 33.69 -26.37 29.07
CA ALA A 34 34.57 -25.24 28.67
C ALA A 34 34.71 -25.11 27.13
N ASP A 35 35.13 -23.94 26.66
CA ASP A 35 35.41 -23.61 25.24
C ASP A 35 36.69 -24.28 24.69
N LEU A 36 36.89 -24.18 23.37
CA LEU A 36 38.07 -24.70 22.66
C LEU A 36 38.60 -23.66 21.64
N GLU A 37 39.81 -23.14 21.89
CA GLU A 37 40.53 -22.22 20.98
C GLU A 37 41.22 -22.98 19.82
N VAL A 38 41.51 -22.29 18.71
CA VAL A 38 42.46 -22.76 17.68
C VAL A 38 43.40 -21.62 17.22
N ASP A 39 44.47 -21.44 17.99
CA ASP A 39 45.87 -21.06 17.66
C ASP A 39 46.20 -19.98 16.58
N THR A 40 47.51 -19.77 16.36
CA THR A 40 48.14 -18.48 15.99
C THR A 40 49.17 -18.64 14.87
N LEU A 41 49.82 -17.53 14.43
CA LEU A 41 51.30 -17.38 14.33
C LEU A 41 51.77 -16.06 13.62
N ILE A 42 52.45 -15.16 14.36
CA ILE A 42 53.76 -14.49 14.02
C ILE A 42 53.90 -13.60 12.75
N PHE A 43 54.58 -12.44 12.66
CA PHE A 43 55.16 -11.33 13.49
C PHE A 43 55.85 -10.33 12.49
N PRO A 44 56.56 -9.22 12.86
CA PRO A 44 56.35 -8.09 13.80
C PRO A 44 56.31 -6.73 13.00
N ASP A 45 56.46 -5.48 13.48
CA ASP A 45 57.31 -4.88 14.54
C ASP A 45 56.90 -3.43 14.95
N ARG A 46 57.26 -3.06 16.20
CA ARG A 46 57.49 -1.71 16.79
C ARG A 46 56.56 -0.51 16.49
N SER A 47 55.77 0.00 17.46
CA SER A 47 56.13 0.89 18.63
C SER A 47 56.05 2.41 18.31
N VAL A 48 55.74 3.35 19.21
CA VAL A 48 55.97 3.48 20.67
C VAL A 48 54.74 4.08 21.41
N SER A 49 54.73 3.98 22.76
CA SER A 49 53.81 4.56 23.75
C SER A 49 53.68 6.11 23.70
N SER A 50 52.85 6.83 24.48
CA SER A 50 52.30 6.66 25.84
C SER A 50 51.18 7.73 26.08
N ASN A 51 50.32 7.84 27.10
CA ASN A 51 49.90 7.13 28.31
C ASN A 51 48.86 8.05 29.03
N LEU A 52 47.97 7.49 29.86
CA LEU A 52 47.38 8.10 31.08
C LEU A 52 46.51 9.39 31.01
N GLY A 53 45.22 9.22 31.38
CA GLY A 53 44.68 9.92 32.56
C GLY A 53 43.31 10.61 32.39
N PRO A 54 42.31 10.42 33.28
CA PRO A 54 40.91 10.73 32.95
C PRO A 54 40.21 11.82 33.80
N SER A 55 39.31 12.57 33.18
CA SER A 55 38.15 13.33 33.73
C SER A 55 37.53 14.17 32.60
N SER A 56 36.26 14.62 32.59
CA SER A 56 35.04 14.18 33.29
C SER A 56 33.82 14.92 32.69
N THR A 57 32.64 14.28 32.71
CA THR A 57 31.28 14.90 32.70
C THR A 57 30.81 15.80 31.55
N THR A 58 29.58 15.51 31.08
CA THR A 58 28.63 16.35 30.30
C THR A 58 28.81 16.38 28.76
N PRO A 59 27.83 15.90 27.97
CA PRO A 59 27.79 16.09 26.52
C PRO A 59 27.31 17.51 26.14
N GLN A 60 27.55 17.90 24.89
CA GLN A 60 27.16 19.22 24.35
C GLN A 60 25.69 19.25 23.91
N ARG A 61 25.10 20.45 23.91
CA ARG A 61 23.79 20.71 23.31
C ARG A 61 23.85 20.62 21.78
N VAL A 62 22.77 20.14 21.18
CA VAL A 62 22.42 20.43 19.78
C VAL A 62 21.49 21.64 19.81
N ASP A 63 21.95 22.80 19.32
CA ASP A 63 21.10 24.00 19.17
C ASP A 63 20.46 23.96 17.77
N ALA A 64 19.23 23.46 17.67
CA ALA A 64 18.46 23.37 16.43
C ALA A 64 17.12 24.10 16.54
N MET A 65 17.13 25.43 16.42
CA MET A 65 15.97 26.27 16.09
C MET A 65 16.44 27.72 15.85
N ARG A 66 16.47 28.20 14.60
CA ARG A 66 16.75 29.61 14.29
C ARG A 66 16.10 30.13 12.99
N ARG A 67 15.00 30.87 13.21
CA ARG A 67 14.61 32.12 12.51
C ARG A 67 14.16 31.99 11.04
N PRO A 68 12.87 32.26 10.73
CA PRO A 68 12.54 32.90 9.47
C PRO A 68 13.21 34.28 9.42
N GLY A 69 14.12 34.48 8.47
CA GLY A 69 14.71 35.79 8.17
C GLY A 69 13.87 36.53 7.12
N ARG A 70 13.76 37.86 7.22
CA ARG A 70 13.16 38.67 6.15
C ARG A 70 13.93 38.48 4.84
N ALA A 71 13.41 37.63 3.96
CA ALA A 71 13.72 37.71 2.54
C ALA A 71 13.18 39.05 2.00
N ARG A 72 13.96 39.68 1.12
CA ARG A 72 13.40 40.60 0.12
C ARG A 72 13.21 39.78 -1.15
N GLY A 73 12.25 40.17 -1.98
CA GLY A 73 11.94 39.45 -3.22
C GLY A 73 13.20 39.20 -4.06
N PHE A 74 13.26 38.01 -4.64
CA PHE A 74 14.27 37.63 -5.62
C PHE A 74 13.60 37.63 -7.00
N ASP A 75 13.90 38.65 -7.81
CA ASP A 75 13.63 38.60 -9.24
C ASP A 75 14.52 37.51 -9.87
N TRP A 76 13.94 36.69 -10.76
CA TRP A 76 14.67 35.67 -11.51
C TRP A 76 15.45 36.28 -12.70
N GLU A 77 16.48 37.07 -12.42
CA GLU A 77 17.45 37.48 -13.45
C GLU A 77 18.35 36.30 -13.85
N ARG A 78 18.40 35.99 -15.16
CA ARG A 78 19.26 34.94 -15.72
C ARG A 78 20.73 35.37 -15.70
N SER A 79 21.61 34.52 -15.16
CA SER A 79 23.05 34.70 -15.33
C SER A 79 23.51 34.21 -16.71
N GLU A 80 24.00 35.11 -17.56
CA GLU A 80 24.63 34.74 -18.83
C GLU A 80 25.98 34.03 -18.61
N ALA A 81 26.18 32.91 -19.32
CA ALA A 81 27.49 32.35 -19.62
C ALA A 81 27.49 31.97 -21.11
N GLY A 82 28.17 32.76 -21.94
CA GLY A 82 28.04 32.68 -23.40
C GLY A 82 29.09 31.81 -24.09
N GLU A 83 28.70 31.24 -25.24
CA GLU A 83 29.61 30.84 -26.32
C GLU A 83 29.04 31.30 -27.67
N GLU A 84 29.90 31.67 -28.62
CA GLU A 84 29.51 32.40 -29.83
C GLU A 84 29.02 31.49 -30.98
N ALA A 85 27.86 31.79 -31.56
CA ALA A 85 27.40 31.22 -32.83
C ALA A 85 26.75 32.28 -33.74
N VAL A 86 27.53 32.87 -34.66
CA VAL A 86 27.10 33.98 -35.51
C VAL A 86 26.56 33.52 -36.87
N ILE A 87 25.25 33.68 -37.12
CA ILE A 87 24.64 33.79 -38.47
C ILE A 87 23.58 34.92 -38.47
N LEU A 88 23.41 35.59 -39.61
CA LEU A 88 22.69 36.87 -39.78
C LEU A 88 21.19 36.73 -40.17
N PRO A 89 20.36 37.77 -39.93
CA PRO A 89 18.89 37.66 -39.96
C PRO A 89 18.19 38.00 -41.29
N ARG A 90 16.90 37.65 -41.36
CA ARG A 90 15.85 38.20 -42.24
C ARG A 90 14.55 38.27 -41.42
N SER A 91 13.94 39.41 -41.13
CA SER A 91 13.37 40.48 -41.99
C SER A 91 11.95 40.15 -42.50
N ASP A 92 10.98 40.74 -41.79
CA ASP A 92 9.70 41.31 -42.26
C ASP A 92 8.71 40.44 -43.06
N ARG A 93 7.48 40.33 -42.54
CA ARG A 93 6.36 41.17 -43.03
C ARG A 93 5.09 41.13 -42.18
N GLU A 94 4.36 42.23 -42.22
CA GLU A 94 3.07 42.46 -41.56
C GLU A 94 1.87 42.01 -42.43
N SER A 95 0.70 41.88 -41.79
CA SER A 95 -0.64 42.12 -42.39
C SER A 95 -1.17 41.12 -43.44
N THR A 96 -2.49 41.03 -43.73
CA THR A 96 -3.68 41.61 -43.08
C THR A 96 -4.84 40.60 -43.17
N ALA A 97 -5.86 40.70 -42.31
CA ALA A 97 -7.06 39.87 -42.39
C ALA A 97 -8.01 40.29 -43.53
N LEU A 98 -8.75 39.34 -44.11
CA LEU A 98 -10.00 39.56 -44.86
C LEU A 98 -10.81 38.25 -45.01
N THR A 99 -12.01 38.23 -44.43
CA THR A 99 -13.14 37.32 -44.77
C THR A 99 -14.10 38.08 -45.73
N PRO A 100 -15.30 37.59 -46.19
CA PRO A 100 -16.05 36.37 -45.85
C PRO A 100 -16.77 35.66 -47.05
N HIS A 101 -17.73 34.77 -46.72
CA HIS A 101 -18.88 34.26 -47.51
C HIS A 101 -18.77 33.05 -48.48
N GLN A 102 -19.40 31.95 -48.04
CA GLN A 102 -20.44 31.09 -48.67
C GLN A 102 -20.25 30.36 -50.02
N GLU A 103 -20.66 29.08 -49.96
CA GLU A 103 -21.35 28.23 -50.96
C GLU A 103 -20.81 28.09 -52.40
N MET A 104 -20.60 26.83 -52.82
CA MET A 104 -21.53 26.11 -53.73
C MET A 104 -21.25 24.60 -53.71
N ALA A 105 -22.18 23.78 -54.23
CA ALA A 105 -22.18 22.31 -54.10
C ALA A 105 -22.21 21.57 -55.46
N SER A 106 -22.33 20.22 -55.40
CA SER A 106 -22.23 19.22 -56.50
C SER A 106 -20.77 18.92 -56.93
N ILE A 107 -20.41 17.75 -57.49
CA ILE A 107 -21.17 16.79 -58.33
C ILE A 107 -20.96 15.33 -57.88
N GLY A 108 -21.96 14.48 -58.06
CA GLY A 108 -21.83 13.01 -58.08
C GLY A 108 -22.66 12.38 -59.23
N PRO A 109 -22.35 11.13 -59.62
CA PRO A 109 -23.38 10.10 -59.88
C PRO A 109 -23.09 8.81 -59.05
N ASP A 110 -24.06 8.17 -58.39
CA ASP A 110 -25.12 7.24 -58.93
C ASP A 110 -24.51 5.87 -59.35
N VAL A 111 -25.01 4.67 -58.99
CA VAL A 111 -26.38 4.06 -58.94
C VAL A 111 -26.38 2.96 -57.83
N ARG A 112 -27.29 2.88 -56.83
CA ARG A 112 -28.64 2.22 -56.75
C ARG A 112 -28.66 0.70 -57.14
N THR A 113 -29.50 -0.24 -56.66
CA THR A 113 -30.83 -0.33 -55.98
C THR A 113 -30.88 -1.60 -55.07
N THR A 114 -31.25 -1.61 -53.77
CA THR A 114 -32.60 -1.66 -53.10
C THR A 114 -33.53 -2.87 -53.36
N PHE A 115 -34.14 -3.45 -52.31
CA PHE A 115 -35.61 -3.75 -52.20
C PHE A 115 -36.06 -4.09 -50.75
N ASN A 116 -37.39 -4.20 -50.49
CA ASN A 116 -38.04 -4.06 -49.16
C ASN A 116 -38.98 -5.25 -48.76
N GLY A 117 -39.35 -5.39 -47.46
CA GLY A 117 -40.74 -5.75 -47.06
C GLY A 117 -41.05 -6.86 -46.01
N VAL A 118 -40.99 -6.53 -44.70
CA VAL A 118 -42.04 -6.58 -43.63
C VAL A 118 -43.39 -7.34 -43.92
N PRO A 119 -44.14 -8.00 -42.96
CA PRO A 119 -44.03 -8.16 -41.47
C PRO A 119 -44.27 -9.58 -40.83
N GLY A 120 -44.03 -9.73 -39.52
CA GLY A 120 -45.07 -10.25 -38.56
C GLY A 120 -44.78 -11.48 -37.65
N PHE A 121 -45.00 -11.30 -36.33
CA PHE A 121 -45.15 -12.32 -35.24
C PHE A 121 -43.92 -13.22 -34.92
N SER A 122 -43.66 -13.65 -33.66
CA SER A 122 -44.17 -13.28 -32.32
C SER A 122 -43.10 -13.52 -31.24
N GLU A 123 -43.36 -13.13 -30.00
CA GLU A 123 -42.43 -13.22 -28.86
C GLU A 123 -42.03 -14.66 -28.45
N ALA A 124 -40.78 -14.81 -28.00
CA ALA A 124 -40.30 -15.92 -27.17
C ALA A 124 -39.16 -15.41 -26.26
N ALA A 125 -39.06 -15.94 -25.03
CA ALA A 125 -38.10 -15.48 -24.02
C ALA A 125 -36.64 -15.86 -24.35
N PRO A 126 -35.63 -15.13 -23.84
CA PRO A 126 -34.22 -15.46 -24.05
C PRO A 126 -33.88 -16.82 -23.42
N SER A 127 -33.38 -17.75 -24.24
CA SER A 127 -32.94 -19.07 -23.80
C SER A 127 -31.51 -19.02 -23.26
N THR A 128 -31.33 -19.32 -21.97
CA THR A 128 -30.03 -19.47 -21.33
C THR A 128 -29.18 -20.53 -22.04
N ILE A 129 -27.95 -20.17 -22.43
CA ILE A 129 -26.96 -21.17 -22.89
C ILE A 129 -26.27 -21.74 -21.65
N GLN A 130 -26.73 -22.90 -21.19
CA GLN A 130 -25.98 -23.73 -20.25
C GLN A 130 -25.24 -24.83 -21.01
N GLY A 131 -23.94 -24.99 -20.75
CA GLY A 131 -23.18 -26.16 -21.20
C GLY A 131 -23.61 -27.39 -20.41
N GLN A 132 -24.30 -28.34 -21.05
CA GLN A 132 -24.93 -29.46 -20.36
C GLN A 132 -24.01 -30.70 -20.28
N LEU A 133 -23.51 -31.00 -19.09
CA LEU A 133 -22.85 -32.28 -18.78
C LEU A 133 -23.90 -33.41 -18.77
N THR A 134 -23.82 -34.34 -19.73
CA THR A 134 -24.86 -35.37 -19.91
C THR A 134 -24.53 -36.63 -19.10
N VAL A 135 -25.10 -36.74 -17.90
CA VAL A 135 -25.12 -38.00 -17.13
C VAL A 135 -26.24 -38.89 -17.66
N LEU A 136 -25.90 -40.07 -18.17
CA LEU A 136 -26.85 -41.10 -18.63
C LEU A 136 -27.01 -42.20 -17.57
N SER A 137 -28.17 -42.23 -16.91
CA SER A 137 -28.60 -43.35 -16.08
C SER A 137 -29.28 -44.44 -16.92
N ILE A 138 -29.00 -45.72 -16.61
CA ILE A 138 -29.69 -46.88 -17.17
C ILE A 138 -29.93 -47.90 -16.05
N ASP A 139 -31.19 -48.29 -15.86
CA ASP A 139 -31.60 -49.35 -14.93
C ASP A 139 -31.24 -50.76 -15.44
N ALA A 140 -31.00 -51.68 -14.50
CA ALA A 140 -30.58 -53.04 -14.82
C ALA A 140 -31.77 -54.01 -15.04
N ALA A 141 -31.88 -54.58 -16.24
CA ALA A 141 -32.79 -55.68 -16.53
C ALA A 141 -32.29 -56.65 -17.64
N THR A 142 -31.72 -57.79 -17.21
CA THR A 142 -31.59 -59.08 -17.94
C THR A 142 -31.07 -59.12 -19.39
N VAL A 143 -29.87 -59.67 -19.60
CA VAL A 143 -29.57 -60.83 -20.49
C VAL A 143 -28.39 -61.62 -19.86
N ASN A 144 -28.33 -62.94 -20.08
CA ASN A 144 -27.36 -63.86 -19.47
C ASN A 144 -26.12 -64.15 -20.36
N THR A 145 -24.99 -64.51 -19.70
CA THR A 145 -23.95 -65.50 -20.10
C THR A 145 -23.46 -65.54 -21.56
N GLU A 146 -22.16 -65.48 -21.89
CA GLU A 146 -21.01 -66.21 -21.31
C GLU A 146 -19.65 -65.48 -21.49
N GLN A 147 -18.60 -66.06 -20.87
CA GLN A 147 -17.15 -65.87 -21.08
C GLN A 147 -16.40 -64.72 -20.37
N ARG A 148 -15.28 -65.13 -19.75
CA ARG A 148 -14.09 -64.38 -19.28
C ARG A 148 -14.27 -63.28 -18.21
N ALA A 149 -14.15 -63.76 -16.98
CA ALA A 149 -13.70 -63.10 -15.76
C ALA A 149 -12.66 -61.96 -15.90
N GLN A 150 -12.87 -60.90 -15.11
CA GLN A 150 -11.85 -60.31 -14.23
C GLN A 150 -12.51 -59.45 -13.11
N SER A 151 -11.77 -59.25 -12.01
CA SER A 151 -11.96 -58.26 -10.92
C SER A 151 -13.20 -58.29 -10.00
N ALA A 152 -12.89 -58.56 -8.72
CA ALA A 152 -13.46 -58.00 -7.48
C ALA A 152 -14.98 -57.78 -7.31
N MET A 153 -15.56 -58.46 -6.32
CA MET A 153 -16.88 -58.17 -5.73
C MET A 153 -16.70 -57.44 -4.39
N VAL A 154 -17.33 -56.28 -4.22
CA VAL A 154 -17.30 -55.52 -2.96
C VAL A 154 -18.10 -56.26 -1.87
N VAL A 155 -17.49 -56.42 -0.70
CA VAL A 155 -18.17 -56.83 0.53
C VAL A 155 -18.30 -55.61 1.44
N THR A 156 -19.49 -55.35 1.96
CA THR A 156 -19.73 -54.30 2.97
C THR A 156 -19.81 -54.92 4.35
N GLY A 157 -18.99 -54.44 5.31
CA GLY A 157 -19.07 -54.93 6.68
C GLY A 157 -18.08 -54.31 7.67
N ALA A 158 -18.67 -53.82 8.79
CA ALA A 158 -18.04 -53.57 10.09
C ALA A 158 -16.94 -52.49 10.21
N SER A 159 -16.79 -52.03 11.45
CA SER A 159 -15.79 -51.07 11.93
C SER A 159 -14.61 -51.78 12.60
N ALA A 160 -13.43 -51.15 12.56
CA ALA A 160 -12.22 -51.56 13.29
C ALA A 160 -11.68 -52.96 12.92
N GLY A 161 -11.19 -53.08 11.68
CA GLY A 161 -10.08 -54.00 11.37
C GLY A 161 -8.75 -53.29 11.59
N SER A 162 -7.69 -54.05 11.89
CA SER A 162 -6.32 -53.57 12.00
C SER A 162 -5.80 -53.07 10.65
N THR A 163 -5.06 -51.96 10.67
CA THR A 163 -4.13 -51.62 9.58
C THR A 163 -2.93 -52.55 9.69
N GLU A 164 -2.84 -53.52 8.78
CA GLU A 164 -1.77 -54.53 8.71
C GLU A 164 -0.52 -53.92 8.06
N THR A 165 0.19 -53.09 8.82
CA THR A 165 1.38 -52.33 8.40
C THR A 165 2.70 -52.97 8.87
N LEU A 166 3.82 -52.51 8.30
CA LEU A 166 5.19 -52.87 8.69
C LEU A 166 5.66 -52.21 10.00
N ASP A 167 4.89 -51.28 10.57
CA ASP A 167 4.97 -50.95 12.01
C ASP A 167 4.57 -52.20 12.79
N ILE A 168 5.50 -52.73 13.61
CA ILE A 168 5.28 -53.89 14.47
C ILE A 168 5.14 -53.47 15.93
N ASP A 169 6.00 -52.62 16.46
CA ASP A 169 5.98 -52.26 17.90
C ASP A 169 4.97 -51.16 18.27
N GLY A 170 4.24 -50.62 17.29
CA GLY A 170 3.07 -49.78 17.48
C GLY A 170 3.39 -48.32 17.80
N ASP A 171 4.58 -47.82 17.47
CA ASP A 171 4.96 -46.43 17.71
C ASP A 171 4.48 -45.43 16.65
N GLY A 172 3.93 -45.92 15.54
CA GLY A 172 3.43 -45.14 14.41
C GLY A 172 4.40 -45.04 13.24
N THR A 173 5.62 -45.57 13.38
CA THR A 173 6.64 -45.64 12.30
C THR A 173 7.02 -47.09 12.01
N ALA A 174 7.62 -47.36 10.85
CA ALA A 174 8.31 -48.63 10.60
C ALA A 174 9.82 -48.36 10.53
N SER A 175 10.58 -48.86 11.49
CA SER A 175 12.02 -48.56 11.62
C SER A 175 12.89 -49.81 11.51
N ALA A 176 14.04 -49.71 10.83
CA ALA A 176 14.90 -50.86 10.56
C ALA A 176 15.51 -51.54 11.80
N LEU A 177 15.68 -50.80 12.89
CA LEU A 177 16.28 -51.31 14.13
C LEU A 177 15.26 -51.78 15.17
N THR A 178 13.98 -51.48 14.95
CA THR A 178 12.83 -51.93 15.75
C THR A 178 12.08 -52.98 14.93
N ASP A 179 11.20 -52.55 14.04
CA ASP A 179 10.20 -53.35 13.34
C ASP A 179 10.82 -54.32 12.36
N GLY A 180 11.73 -53.83 11.50
CA GLY A 180 12.51 -54.68 10.61
C GLY A 180 13.32 -55.74 11.38
N LEU A 181 13.82 -55.38 12.56
CA LEU A 181 14.56 -56.28 13.45
C LEU A 181 13.64 -57.31 14.14
N LEU A 182 12.41 -56.94 14.50
CA LEU A 182 11.38 -57.85 15.01
C LEU A 182 10.94 -58.84 13.92
N ILE A 183 10.63 -58.35 12.72
CA ILE A 183 10.24 -59.16 11.55
C ILE A 183 11.33 -60.19 11.24
N ILE A 184 12.59 -59.76 11.02
CA ILE A 184 13.65 -60.68 10.63
C ILE A 184 13.99 -61.68 11.75
N ARG A 185 13.91 -61.28 13.03
CA ARG A 185 14.02 -62.21 14.17
C ARG A 185 12.88 -63.24 14.16
N ARG A 186 11.63 -62.84 13.94
CA ARG A 186 10.48 -63.74 13.88
C ARG A 186 10.61 -64.75 12.74
N LEU A 187 10.99 -64.29 11.55
CA LEU A 187 11.23 -65.14 10.37
C LEU A 187 12.42 -66.11 10.57
N PHE A 188 13.39 -65.79 11.43
CA PHE A 188 14.42 -66.74 11.89
C PHE A 188 13.95 -67.67 13.05
N GLY A 189 12.68 -67.63 13.45
CA GLY A 189 12.08 -68.49 14.46
C GLY A 189 12.26 -68.03 15.92
N PHE A 190 12.65 -66.77 16.15
CA PHE A 190 12.78 -66.23 17.51
C PHE A 190 11.41 -65.99 18.16
N SER A 191 11.36 -66.05 19.50
CA SER A 191 10.15 -65.90 20.31
C SER A 191 10.46 -65.56 21.77
N GLY A 192 9.47 -65.07 22.52
CA GLY A 192 9.68 -64.61 23.91
C GLY A 192 10.66 -63.43 23.97
N GLU A 193 11.36 -63.30 25.09
CA GLU A 193 12.42 -62.28 25.28
C GLU A 193 13.41 -62.17 24.10
N SER A 194 13.71 -63.28 23.43
CA SER A 194 14.66 -63.32 22.31
C SER A 194 14.17 -62.60 21.06
N LEU A 195 12.85 -62.43 20.90
CA LEU A 195 12.25 -61.63 19.85
C LEU A 195 12.39 -60.13 20.17
N VAL A 196 11.96 -59.68 21.35
CA VAL A 196 11.80 -58.25 21.68
C VAL A 196 13.03 -57.57 22.27
N GLN A 197 13.97 -58.31 22.87
CA GLN A 197 15.09 -57.70 23.62
C GLN A 197 15.96 -56.79 22.73
N GLY A 198 15.88 -55.48 22.97
CA GLY A 198 16.60 -54.47 22.19
C GLY A 198 16.16 -54.41 20.73
N ALA A 199 14.87 -54.62 20.46
CA ALA A 199 14.23 -54.49 19.15
C ALA A 199 12.84 -53.80 19.22
N THR A 200 12.52 -53.16 20.35
CA THR A 200 11.35 -52.28 20.50
C THR A 200 11.84 -50.87 20.81
N GLY A 201 11.22 -49.85 20.22
CA GLY A 201 11.55 -48.45 20.38
C GLY A 201 11.26 -47.89 21.78
N GLU A 202 11.66 -46.64 22.02
CA GLU A 202 11.32 -45.92 23.26
C GLU A 202 9.83 -45.53 23.32
N ASN A 203 9.19 -45.40 22.15
CA ASN A 203 7.78 -45.04 21.98
C ASN A 203 6.85 -46.27 21.78
N ALA A 204 7.40 -47.48 21.70
CA ALA A 204 6.69 -48.73 21.39
C ALA A 204 5.44 -48.94 22.25
N THR A 205 4.26 -48.96 21.63
CA THR A 205 2.98 -49.19 22.35
C THR A 205 2.68 -50.68 22.54
N LEU A 206 3.27 -51.53 21.71
CA LEU A 206 3.24 -52.98 21.77
C LEU A 206 4.62 -53.51 22.16
N THR A 207 4.74 -54.12 23.34
CA THR A 207 6.02 -54.61 23.89
C THR A 207 5.95 -56.04 24.43
N ASP A 208 4.77 -56.68 24.43
CA ASP A 208 4.62 -58.06 24.86
C ASP A 208 5.13 -59.04 23.77
N PRO A 209 6.03 -59.98 24.10
CA PRO A 209 6.67 -60.85 23.11
C PRO A 209 5.78 -61.98 22.58
N VAL A 210 4.58 -62.18 23.13
CA VAL A 210 3.54 -63.04 22.54
C VAL A 210 2.73 -62.22 21.54
N GLN A 211 2.28 -61.03 21.94
CA GLN A 211 1.46 -60.17 21.06
C GLN A 211 2.23 -59.68 19.82
N ILE A 212 3.53 -59.38 19.95
CA ILE A 212 4.40 -59.07 18.80
C ILE A 212 4.57 -60.31 17.90
N ALA A 213 4.70 -61.51 18.48
CA ALA A 213 4.80 -62.73 17.67
C ALA A 213 3.50 -63.02 16.91
N GLU A 214 2.34 -62.85 17.55
CA GLU A 214 1.01 -62.96 16.93
C GLU A 214 0.82 -61.91 15.83
N LYS A 215 1.15 -60.62 16.06
CA LYS A 215 1.06 -59.56 15.05
C LYS A 215 1.90 -59.85 13.80
N ILE A 216 3.11 -60.38 13.95
CA ILE A 216 3.96 -60.74 12.79
C ILE A 216 3.47 -62.04 12.12
N ASP A 217 2.94 -63.01 12.88
CA ASP A 217 2.39 -64.26 12.35
C ASP A 217 1.09 -64.06 11.55
N ASP A 218 0.30 -63.02 11.86
CA ASP A 218 -0.89 -62.66 11.08
C ASP A 218 -0.52 -61.98 9.74
N LEU A 219 0.59 -61.24 9.68
CA LEU A 219 1.09 -60.51 8.50
C LEU A 219 1.68 -61.41 7.37
N VAL A 220 1.41 -62.72 7.36
CA VAL A 220 2.00 -63.69 6.40
C VAL A 220 1.72 -63.38 4.92
N ILE A 221 0.68 -62.60 4.59
CA ILE A 221 0.45 -62.14 3.21
C ILE A 221 1.26 -60.87 2.90
N THR A 222 1.34 -59.94 3.86
CA THR A 222 2.06 -58.66 3.74
C THR A 222 3.59 -58.84 3.73
N LEU A 223 4.09 -59.92 4.34
CA LEU A 223 5.51 -60.25 4.42
C LEU A 223 6.00 -61.16 3.27
N ASP A 224 5.18 -61.41 2.24
CA ASP A 224 5.58 -62.10 0.99
C ASP A 224 5.95 -61.05 -0.07
N ILE A 225 7.18 -60.54 0.05
CA ILE A 225 7.69 -59.37 -0.68
C ILE A 225 8.15 -59.74 -2.09
N ASP A 226 8.59 -60.98 -2.33
CA ASP A 226 8.88 -61.45 -3.69
C ASP A 226 7.78 -62.32 -4.33
N ALA A 227 6.67 -62.54 -3.62
CA ALA A 227 5.47 -63.23 -4.09
C ALA A 227 5.74 -64.66 -4.60
N ASN A 228 6.62 -65.41 -3.92
CA ASN A 228 6.79 -66.85 -4.15
C ASN A 228 5.85 -67.71 -3.30
N GLY A 229 5.23 -67.16 -2.26
CA GLY A 229 4.35 -67.87 -1.32
C GLY A 229 5.04 -68.45 -0.07
N GLU A 230 6.30 -68.11 0.21
CA GLU A 230 7.06 -68.50 1.41
C GLU A 230 7.75 -67.29 2.07
N THR A 231 7.12 -66.67 3.08
CA THR A 231 7.73 -65.59 3.87
C THR A 231 9.03 -66.03 4.55
N ALA A 232 10.20 -65.57 4.10
CA ALA A 232 11.49 -66.05 4.60
C ALA A 232 12.49 -64.93 4.95
N ALA A 233 13.29 -65.17 5.99
CA ALA A 233 14.17 -64.16 6.60
C ALA A 233 15.32 -63.67 5.69
N LEU A 234 15.67 -64.42 4.64
CA LEU A 234 16.79 -64.13 3.73
C LEU A 234 16.34 -63.57 2.37
N THR A 235 15.05 -63.66 2.07
CA THR A 235 14.42 -63.04 0.90
C THR A 235 13.69 -61.79 1.38
N ASP A 236 12.49 -61.99 1.93
CA ASP A 236 11.55 -60.96 2.34
C ASP A 236 12.07 -60.13 3.51
N GLY A 237 12.50 -60.79 4.59
CA GLY A 237 13.05 -60.12 5.76
C GLY A 237 14.32 -59.31 5.45
N LEU A 238 15.06 -59.69 4.41
CA LEU A 238 16.23 -58.96 3.94
C LEU A 238 15.84 -57.77 3.04
N ILE A 239 14.82 -57.90 2.19
CA ILE A 239 14.29 -56.80 1.38
C ILE A 239 13.63 -55.74 2.28
N ILE A 240 12.82 -56.13 3.27
CA ILE A 240 12.21 -55.22 4.26
C ILE A 240 13.30 -54.45 5.01
N MET A 241 14.30 -55.16 5.56
CA MET A 241 15.43 -54.52 6.25
C MET A 241 16.21 -53.55 5.36
N ARG A 242 16.37 -53.85 4.06
CA ARG A 242 17.00 -52.94 3.10
C ARG A 242 16.13 -51.70 2.83
N HIS A 243 14.84 -51.88 2.61
CA HIS A 243 13.90 -50.79 2.39
C HIS A 243 13.86 -49.83 3.58
N LEU A 244 13.73 -50.34 4.81
CA LEU A 244 13.71 -49.52 6.04
C LEU A 244 15.09 -48.87 6.36
N PHE A 245 16.17 -49.28 5.68
CA PHE A 245 17.47 -48.58 5.68
C PHE A 245 17.65 -47.63 4.46
N GLY A 246 16.59 -47.37 3.69
CA GLY A 246 16.61 -46.45 2.54
C GLY A 246 17.26 -47.00 1.27
N PHE A 247 17.48 -48.31 1.15
CA PHE A 247 18.02 -48.91 -0.08
C PHE A 247 16.94 -49.02 -1.17
N SER A 248 17.30 -48.68 -2.40
CA SER A 248 16.42 -48.67 -3.57
C SER A 248 17.08 -49.23 -4.83
N GLY A 249 16.31 -49.42 -5.91
CA GLY A 249 16.79 -49.99 -7.17
C GLY A 249 17.42 -51.37 -6.97
N THR A 250 18.50 -51.68 -7.71
CA THR A 250 19.15 -53.00 -7.62
C THR A 250 19.70 -53.31 -6.22
N ALA A 251 20.04 -52.30 -5.41
CA ALA A 251 20.56 -52.52 -4.06
C ALA A 251 19.49 -53.04 -3.07
N LEU A 252 18.20 -52.81 -3.37
CA LEU A 252 17.08 -53.38 -2.63
C LEU A 252 16.99 -54.90 -2.85
N THR A 253 17.10 -55.38 -4.09
CA THR A 253 16.81 -56.77 -4.46
C THR A 253 18.02 -57.66 -4.72
N GLU A 254 19.23 -57.11 -4.93
CA GLU A 254 20.41 -57.91 -5.33
C GLU A 254 20.74 -59.01 -4.32
N GLY A 255 20.63 -60.27 -4.75
CA GLY A 255 20.89 -61.45 -3.92
C GLY A 255 19.84 -61.73 -2.83
N ALA A 256 18.68 -61.07 -2.88
CA ALA A 256 17.60 -61.19 -1.88
C ALA A 256 16.24 -61.60 -2.48
N LEU A 257 16.17 -62.00 -3.75
CA LEU A 257 14.98 -62.62 -4.36
C LEU A 257 15.10 -64.14 -4.36
N ALA A 258 13.98 -64.83 -4.13
CA ALA A 258 13.85 -66.27 -4.27
C ALA A 258 14.09 -66.74 -5.72
N ALA A 259 14.35 -68.03 -5.89
CA ALA A 259 14.55 -68.62 -7.22
C ALA A 259 13.23 -68.77 -8.02
N ASP A 260 12.10 -68.63 -7.34
CA ASP A 260 10.71 -68.75 -7.81
C ASP A 260 9.86 -67.50 -7.52
N ALA A 261 10.51 -66.40 -7.10
CA ALA A 261 9.92 -65.07 -6.95
C ALA A 261 9.09 -64.66 -8.19
N THR A 262 7.90 -64.10 -7.95
CA THR A 262 6.99 -63.63 -9.02
C THR A 262 6.85 -62.11 -9.06
N ARG A 263 7.08 -61.41 -7.94
CA ARG A 263 7.34 -59.97 -7.87
C ARG A 263 8.86 -59.78 -7.88
N THR A 264 9.42 -59.38 -9.02
CA THR A 264 10.89 -59.29 -9.21
C THR A 264 11.41 -57.94 -9.69
N ASP A 265 10.51 -57.03 -10.09
CA ASP A 265 10.90 -55.67 -10.48
C ASP A 265 11.18 -54.82 -9.24
N THR A 266 12.22 -53.98 -9.29
CA THR A 266 12.63 -53.17 -8.14
C THR A 266 11.61 -52.11 -7.77
N ASP A 267 10.84 -51.65 -8.75
CA ASP A 267 9.96 -50.50 -8.58
C ASP A 267 8.58 -50.99 -8.11
N ASP A 268 8.11 -52.14 -8.62
CA ASP A 268 6.95 -52.89 -8.07
C ASP A 268 7.21 -53.31 -6.61
N ILE A 269 8.42 -53.76 -6.27
CA ILE A 269 8.79 -54.13 -4.90
C ILE A 269 8.87 -52.90 -3.99
N LYS A 270 9.45 -51.78 -4.45
CA LYS A 270 9.48 -50.55 -3.65
C LYS A 270 8.06 -50.06 -3.38
N LEU A 271 7.22 -49.95 -4.42
CA LEU A 271 5.83 -49.51 -4.28
C LEU A 271 5.06 -50.39 -3.29
N TYR A 272 5.22 -51.72 -3.36
CA TYR A 272 4.58 -52.64 -2.42
C TYR A 272 5.05 -52.45 -0.96
N LEU A 273 6.30 -52.08 -0.73
CA LEU A 273 6.83 -51.78 0.60
C LEU A 273 6.40 -50.40 1.09
N ASP A 274 6.34 -49.40 0.19
CA ASP A 274 5.78 -48.08 0.45
C ASP A 274 4.31 -48.20 0.90
N GLU A 275 3.47 -48.91 0.13
CA GLU A 275 2.03 -49.11 0.41
C GLU A 275 1.73 -49.82 1.75
N ASN A 276 2.72 -50.47 2.37
CA ASN A 276 2.58 -51.19 3.65
C ASN A 276 3.41 -50.57 4.79
N THR A 277 4.15 -49.48 4.52
CA THR A 277 4.87 -48.69 5.51
C THR A 277 3.99 -47.50 5.92
N PRO A 278 3.81 -47.18 7.22
CA PRO A 278 3.19 -45.92 7.60
C PRO A 278 4.07 -44.75 7.14
N ASP A 279 3.48 -43.80 6.40
CA ASP A 279 4.20 -42.62 5.90
C ASP A 279 4.86 -41.84 7.04
N ASP A 280 6.16 -41.55 6.89
CA ASP A 280 6.91 -40.73 7.83
C ASP A 280 6.51 -39.25 7.70
N VAL A 281 5.62 -38.79 8.59
CA VAL A 281 5.01 -37.44 8.57
C VAL A 281 5.98 -36.34 9.02
N ALA A 282 7.29 -36.48 8.73
CA ALA A 282 8.36 -35.74 9.37
C ALA A 282 9.42 -35.12 8.42
N SER A 283 9.08 -34.84 7.15
CA SER A 283 9.95 -33.99 6.30
C SER A 283 9.22 -33.16 5.21
N ASN A 284 7.96 -32.77 5.38
CA ASN A 284 7.38 -31.75 4.49
C ASN A 284 7.81 -30.35 4.92
N ASN A 285 8.70 -29.71 4.15
CA ASN A 285 9.09 -28.32 4.39
C ASN A 285 7.91 -27.35 4.12
N PRO A 286 7.82 -26.21 4.81
CA PRO A 286 6.78 -25.22 4.54
C PRO A 286 6.99 -24.55 3.16
N PRO A 287 5.91 -24.16 2.44
CA PRO A 287 6.02 -23.58 1.11
C PRO A 287 6.87 -22.30 1.06
N GLU A 288 7.75 -22.18 0.07
CA GLU A 288 8.38 -20.92 -0.31
C GLU A 288 7.45 -20.16 -1.27
N VAL A 289 7.07 -18.93 -0.91
CA VAL A 289 6.23 -18.05 -1.74
C VAL A 289 6.83 -16.66 -1.84
N SER A 290 6.70 -16.05 -3.02
CA SER A 290 6.81 -14.62 -3.22
C SER A 290 5.64 -14.12 -4.08
N ALA A 291 5.04 -12.98 -3.71
CA ALA A 291 3.92 -12.35 -4.41
C ALA A 291 4.32 -11.68 -5.75
N GLY A 292 5.62 -11.41 -5.93
CA GLY A 292 6.17 -10.60 -7.01
C GLY A 292 6.79 -9.30 -6.48
N GLU A 293 7.37 -8.51 -7.39
CA GLU A 293 7.81 -7.14 -7.08
C GLU A 293 6.61 -6.17 -7.12
N ASP A 294 6.66 -5.09 -6.34
CA ASP A 294 5.67 -4.01 -6.36
C ASP A 294 5.57 -3.36 -7.76
N GLN A 295 4.38 -2.86 -8.11
CA GLN A 295 4.09 -2.35 -9.45
C GLN A 295 3.54 -0.93 -9.40
N ALA A 296 4.06 -0.05 -10.27
CA ALA A 296 3.44 1.24 -10.58
C ALA A 296 2.70 1.12 -11.92
N VAL A 297 1.43 1.53 -11.95
CA VAL A 297 0.52 1.43 -13.10
C VAL A 297 -0.35 2.68 -13.21
N VAL A 298 -0.96 2.93 -14.37
CA VAL A 298 -1.99 3.97 -14.51
C VAL A 298 -3.37 3.35 -14.30
N GLU A 299 -4.33 4.13 -13.82
CA GLU A 299 -5.75 3.76 -13.83
C GLU A 299 -6.23 3.19 -15.18
N ASN A 300 -7.19 2.28 -15.14
CA ASN A 300 -7.65 1.45 -16.25
C ASN A 300 -6.61 0.49 -16.90
N ASP A 301 -5.33 0.50 -16.49
CA ASP A 301 -4.38 -0.52 -16.97
C ASP A 301 -4.78 -1.94 -16.50
N LEU A 302 -4.37 -2.95 -17.27
CA LEU A 302 -4.52 -4.35 -16.87
C LEU A 302 -3.33 -4.79 -16.01
N VAL A 303 -3.54 -4.85 -14.70
CA VAL A 303 -2.55 -5.31 -13.71
C VAL A 303 -2.49 -6.83 -13.71
N LEU A 304 -1.28 -7.39 -13.63
CA LEU A 304 -1.05 -8.83 -13.54
C LEU A 304 -0.25 -9.15 -12.27
N LEU A 305 -0.87 -9.89 -11.35
CA LEU A 305 -0.21 -10.46 -10.17
C LEU A 305 0.36 -11.84 -10.54
N VAL A 306 1.59 -12.12 -10.13
CA VAL A 306 2.31 -13.36 -10.46
C VAL A 306 3.12 -13.83 -9.25
N ALA A 307 2.53 -14.70 -8.45
CA ALA A 307 3.22 -15.35 -7.36
C ALA A 307 4.18 -16.42 -7.90
N ASN A 308 5.38 -16.45 -7.36
CA ASN A 308 6.31 -17.56 -7.48
C ASN A 308 6.11 -18.46 -6.25
N VAL A 309 5.82 -19.74 -6.48
CA VAL A 309 5.56 -20.71 -5.41
C VAL A 309 6.44 -21.95 -5.65
N TYR A 310 7.16 -22.37 -4.61
CA TYR A 310 7.95 -23.58 -4.60
C TYR A 310 7.61 -24.39 -3.34
N ASP A 311 7.29 -25.67 -3.54
CA ASP A 311 6.83 -26.58 -2.50
C ASP A 311 7.17 -28.03 -2.91
N GLU A 312 7.19 -28.95 -1.94
CA GLU A 312 7.43 -30.38 -2.20
C GLU A 312 6.13 -31.14 -2.55
N VAL A 313 4.97 -30.56 -2.20
CA VAL A 313 3.62 -31.05 -2.50
C VAL A 313 3.00 -30.15 -3.59
N THR A 314 1.70 -30.27 -3.85
CA THR A 314 0.95 -29.32 -4.70
C THR A 314 0.05 -28.46 -3.81
N PRO A 315 0.46 -27.22 -3.47
CA PRO A 315 -0.26 -26.41 -2.50
C PRO A 315 -1.47 -25.69 -3.10
N VAL A 316 -2.41 -25.32 -2.23
CA VAL A 316 -3.54 -24.44 -2.52
C VAL A 316 -3.09 -22.99 -2.43
N ILE A 317 -3.13 -22.29 -3.57
CA ILE A 317 -2.85 -20.86 -3.66
C ILE A 317 -4.15 -20.08 -3.51
N THR A 318 -4.17 -19.00 -2.73
CA THR A 318 -5.31 -18.07 -2.59
C THR A 318 -4.82 -16.62 -2.58
N TRP A 319 -5.32 -15.80 -3.51
CA TRP A 319 -5.16 -14.35 -3.52
C TRP A 319 -6.31 -13.63 -2.81
N SER A 320 -5.97 -12.56 -2.10
CA SER A 320 -6.92 -11.62 -1.48
C SER A 320 -6.41 -10.18 -1.56
N GLN A 321 -7.32 -9.21 -1.55
CA GLN A 321 -6.98 -7.79 -1.36
C GLN A 321 -7.08 -7.45 0.13
N ILE A 322 -6.12 -6.68 0.64
CA ILE A 322 -6.01 -6.29 2.05
C ILE A 322 -6.47 -4.85 2.28
N SER A 323 -6.10 -3.93 1.37
CA SER A 323 -6.43 -2.49 1.46
C SER A 323 -6.58 -1.84 0.07
N GLY A 324 -7.01 -0.57 0.07
CA GLY A 324 -7.30 0.21 -1.12
C GLY A 324 -8.65 -0.10 -1.78
N THR A 325 -8.97 0.63 -2.85
CA THR A 325 -10.19 0.52 -3.65
C THR A 325 -10.43 -0.92 -4.10
N ALA A 326 -11.61 -1.47 -3.76
CA ALA A 326 -11.92 -2.87 -3.96
C ALA A 326 -12.01 -3.25 -5.46
N VAL A 327 -11.08 -4.08 -5.93
CA VAL A 327 -11.04 -4.56 -7.33
C VAL A 327 -11.58 -5.98 -7.47
N THR A 328 -12.00 -6.35 -8.69
CA THR A 328 -12.39 -7.72 -9.02
C THR A 328 -11.21 -8.47 -9.65
N LEU A 329 -10.57 -9.36 -8.89
CA LEU A 329 -9.57 -10.29 -9.41
C LEU A 329 -10.23 -11.30 -10.36
N SER A 330 -9.59 -11.57 -11.50
CA SER A 330 -10.10 -12.52 -12.51
C SER A 330 -10.22 -13.95 -11.98
N TYR A 331 -9.28 -14.35 -11.12
CA TYR A 331 -9.25 -15.61 -10.38
C TYR A 331 -8.62 -15.36 -9.00
N THR A 332 -8.95 -16.16 -8.00
CA THR A 332 -8.26 -16.10 -6.69
C THR A 332 -7.38 -17.32 -6.43
N SER A 333 -7.67 -18.46 -7.05
CA SER A 333 -7.04 -19.75 -6.73
C SER A 333 -5.92 -20.18 -7.70
N THR A 334 -5.09 -19.23 -8.13
CA THR A 334 -4.06 -19.45 -9.18
C THR A 334 -2.80 -18.63 -8.91
N ALA A 335 -1.63 -19.18 -9.27
CA ALA A 335 -0.33 -18.51 -9.11
C ALA A 335 -0.27 -17.14 -9.83
N SER A 336 -0.94 -17.01 -10.98
CA SER A 336 -1.16 -15.71 -11.62
C SER A 336 -2.64 -15.35 -11.68
N THR A 337 -2.94 -14.07 -11.48
CA THR A 337 -4.25 -13.45 -11.65
C THR A 337 -4.09 -12.00 -12.12
N GLY A 338 -5.19 -11.30 -12.39
CA GLY A 338 -5.14 -9.90 -12.81
C GLY A 338 -6.48 -9.20 -12.68
N PHE A 339 -6.42 -7.88 -12.70
CA PHE A 339 -7.56 -6.96 -12.56
C PHE A 339 -7.32 -5.70 -13.41
N THR A 340 -8.38 -4.94 -13.68
CA THR A 340 -8.25 -3.59 -14.24
C THR A 340 -8.07 -2.60 -13.10
N ALA A 341 -7.00 -1.81 -13.13
CA ALA A 341 -6.74 -0.77 -12.14
C ALA A 341 -7.95 0.18 -12.03
N PRO A 342 -8.38 0.54 -10.80
CA PRO A 342 -9.52 1.45 -10.60
C PRO A 342 -9.23 2.83 -11.20
N GLN A 343 -10.29 3.61 -11.42
CA GLN A 343 -10.16 5.03 -11.70
C GLN A 343 -9.83 5.74 -10.38
N VAL A 344 -8.77 6.55 -10.37
CA VAL A 344 -8.26 7.21 -9.16
C VAL A 344 -8.02 8.69 -9.43
N THR A 345 -8.11 9.51 -8.40
CA THR A 345 -7.89 10.97 -8.50
C THR A 345 -6.51 11.43 -8.00
N ALA A 346 -5.82 10.58 -7.25
CA ALA A 346 -4.43 10.71 -6.84
C ALA A 346 -3.80 9.31 -6.85
N ALA A 347 -2.49 9.20 -6.57
CA ALA A 347 -1.87 7.89 -6.44
C ALA A 347 -2.50 7.10 -5.27
N GLU A 348 -2.87 5.84 -5.49
CA GLU A 348 -3.44 4.95 -4.48
C GLU A 348 -2.64 3.64 -4.39
N HIS A 349 -2.40 3.15 -3.17
CA HIS A 349 -1.79 1.84 -2.93
C HIS A 349 -2.86 0.75 -2.72
N LEU A 350 -2.93 -0.21 -3.64
CA LEU A 350 -3.73 -1.43 -3.47
C LEU A 350 -2.81 -2.57 -2.99
N VAL A 351 -3.02 -3.05 -1.76
CA VAL A 351 -2.20 -4.15 -1.20
C VAL A 351 -2.91 -5.49 -1.41
N PHE A 352 -2.20 -6.45 -2.01
CA PHE A 352 -2.67 -7.81 -2.21
C PHE A 352 -1.81 -8.81 -1.44
N GLN A 353 -2.45 -9.83 -0.87
CA GLN A 353 -1.78 -10.95 -0.21
C GLN A 353 -2.04 -12.23 -1.02
N VAL A 354 -0.97 -12.98 -1.28
CA VAL A 354 -1.04 -14.40 -1.64
C VAL A 354 -0.85 -15.24 -0.38
N SER A 355 -1.66 -16.29 -0.25
CA SER A 355 -1.55 -17.33 0.78
C SER A 355 -1.36 -18.68 0.11
N VAL A 356 -0.46 -19.50 0.65
CA VAL A 356 -0.09 -20.82 0.12
C VAL A 356 -0.19 -21.85 1.24
N ASP A 357 -1.04 -22.86 1.06
CA ASP A 357 -1.37 -23.89 2.04
C ASP A 357 -1.11 -25.28 1.43
N ASP A 358 -0.20 -26.06 2.00
CA ASP A 358 0.15 -27.43 1.59
C ASP A 358 -0.76 -28.50 2.25
N GLY A 359 -1.60 -28.10 3.22
CA GLY A 359 -2.43 -28.99 4.03
C GLY A 359 -1.69 -29.73 5.16
N VAL A 360 -0.43 -29.39 5.43
CA VAL A 360 0.46 -30.07 6.39
C VAL A 360 1.13 -29.08 7.36
N ASN A 361 1.71 -28.01 6.82
CA ASN A 361 2.33 -26.92 7.56
C ASN A 361 1.30 -25.81 7.89
N SER A 362 1.78 -24.73 8.51
CA SER A 362 1.00 -23.48 8.56
C SER A 362 1.14 -22.75 7.23
N ALA A 363 0.02 -22.29 6.66
CA ALA A 363 0.02 -21.55 5.40
C ALA A 363 0.96 -20.34 5.44
N VAL A 364 1.76 -20.17 4.38
CA VAL A 364 2.73 -19.09 4.23
C VAL A 364 2.11 -17.98 3.37
N VAL A 365 2.36 -16.73 3.74
CA VAL A 365 1.81 -15.55 3.06
C VAL A 365 2.92 -14.62 2.59
N ASP A 366 2.69 -13.93 1.47
CA ASP A 366 3.48 -12.79 1.02
C ASP A 366 2.57 -11.70 0.43
N THR A 367 3.06 -10.46 0.34
CA THR A 367 2.28 -9.29 -0.08
C THR A 367 2.96 -8.50 -1.20
N VAL A 368 2.16 -7.93 -2.10
CA VAL A 368 2.60 -7.02 -3.16
C VAL A 368 1.72 -5.76 -3.17
N VAL A 369 2.36 -4.60 -3.35
CA VAL A 369 1.72 -3.29 -3.45
C VAL A 369 1.60 -2.89 -4.92
N ILE A 370 0.41 -2.46 -5.33
CA ILE A 370 0.14 -1.89 -6.64
C ILE A 370 -0.17 -0.41 -6.45
N THR A 371 0.76 0.46 -6.84
CA THR A 371 0.58 1.91 -6.89
C THR A 371 -0.14 2.28 -8.19
N VAL A 372 -1.39 2.69 -8.07
CA VAL A 372 -2.22 3.14 -9.19
C VAL A 372 -2.18 4.66 -9.25
N SER A 373 -1.64 5.22 -10.34
CA SER A 373 -1.60 6.66 -10.58
C SER A 373 -2.79 7.13 -11.44
N PRO A 374 -3.30 8.34 -11.24
CA PRO A 374 -4.32 8.94 -12.11
C PRO A 374 -3.74 9.13 -13.52
N SER A 375 -4.58 9.01 -14.54
CA SER A 375 -4.11 9.24 -15.90
C SER A 375 -3.87 10.72 -16.12
N VAL A 376 -2.84 11.04 -16.89
CA VAL A 376 -2.55 12.41 -17.32
C VAL A 376 -3.80 13.10 -17.91
N ALA A 377 -4.68 12.35 -18.59
CA ALA A 377 -5.95 12.85 -19.11
C ALA A 377 -6.98 13.19 -18.01
N GLU A 378 -7.08 12.40 -16.95
CA GLU A 378 -7.94 12.72 -15.80
C GLU A 378 -7.37 13.85 -14.93
N ILE A 379 -6.04 14.00 -14.83
CA ILE A 379 -5.45 15.19 -14.21
C ILE A 379 -5.85 16.45 -15.01
N PHE A 380 -5.81 16.40 -16.36
CA PHE A 380 -6.32 17.50 -17.20
C PHE A 380 -7.83 17.73 -17.08
N SER A 381 -8.64 16.70 -16.77
CA SER A 381 -10.10 16.82 -16.74
C SER A 381 -10.62 17.67 -15.56
N ARG A 382 -9.79 17.90 -14.53
CA ARG A 382 -10.19 18.65 -13.32
C ARG A 382 -9.96 20.15 -13.38
N TRP A 383 -9.14 20.63 -14.31
CA TRP A 383 -8.83 22.05 -14.44
C TRP A 383 -9.99 22.83 -15.06
N ILE A 384 -10.34 23.95 -14.45
CA ILE A 384 -11.40 24.86 -14.92
C ILE A 384 -10.78 25.77 -15.99
N ILE A 385 -10.82 25.30 -17.23
CA ILE A 385 -10.20 25.97 -18.38
C ILE A 385 -11.13 27.05 -18.95
N ASN A 386 -10.67 28.30 -18.93
CA ASN A 386 -11.26 29.42 -19.64
C ASN A 386 -10.20 30.19 -20.45
N THR A 387 -10.44 30.28 -21.76
CA THR A 387 -9.52 30.88 -22.75
C THR A 387 -10.00 32.22 -23.31
N SER A 388 -11.19 32.71 -22.93
CA SER A 388 -11.83 33.87 -23.57
C SER A 388 -12.57 34.81 -22.62
N ASP A 389 -13.16 34.27 -21.57
CA ASP A 389 -14.16 34.95 -20.75
C ASP A 389 -13.46 35.75 -19.64
N ARG A 390 -14.06 36.88 -19.26
CA ARG A 390 -13.38 37.99 -18.58
C ARG A 390 -14.34 38.74 -17.66
N SER A 391 -13.84 39.09 -16.48
CA SER A 391 -14.65 39.73 -15.44
C SER A 391 -15.27 41.05 -15.88
N THR A 392 -16.52 41.26 -15.49
CA THR A 392 -17.22 42.54 -15.71
C THR A 392 -16.88 43.59 -14.64
N LYS A 393 -16.22 43.19 -13.54
CA LYS A 393 -15.95 44.02 -12.36
C LYS A 393 -14.46 44.36 -12.17
N ILE A 394 -13.56 43.48 -12.61
CA ILE A 394 -12.10 43.61 -12.43
C ILE A 394 -11.39 43.70 -13.80
N PHE A 395 -10.51 44.69 -13.97
CA PHE A 395 -9.87 45.07 -15.23
C PHE A 395 -8.34 44.92 -15.18
N GLU A 396 -7.73 44.59 -16.33
CA GLU A 396 -6.28 44.28 -16.48
C GLU A 396 -5.35 45.37 -15.90
N SER A 397 -5.77 46.63 -15.97
CA SER A 397 -5.02 47.75 -15.40
C SER A 397 -5.87 49.00 -15.20
N ALA A 398 -5.34 49.97 -14.46
CA ALA A 398 -5.92 51.30 -14.20
C ALA A 398 -6.33 52.12 -15.44
N ASN A 399 -6.01 51.66 -16.65
CA ASN A 399 -6.36 52.33 -17.91
C ASN A 399 -6.96 51.35 -18.96
N SER A 400 -7.19 50.08 -18.59
CA SER A 400 -7.88 49.12 -19.47
C SER A 400 -9.39 49.25 -19.28
N SER A 401 -10.13 49.00 -20.36
CA SER A 401 -11.58 48.75 -20.31
C SER A 401 -11.90 47.28 -20.61
N LEU A 402 -10.90 46.41 -20.55
CA LEU A 402 -11.00 44.98 -20.77
C LEU A 402 -10.84 44.29 -19.40
N GLY A 403 -11.75 43.37 -19.11
CA GLY A 403 -11.73 42.59 -17.88
C GLY A 403 -10.49 41.70 -17.80
N VAL A 404 -10.02 41.39 -16.59
CA VAL A 404 -9.02 40.33 -16.36
C VAL A 404 -9.57 39.00 -16.88
N LEU A 405 -8.72 38.10 -17.38
CA LEU A 405 -9.13 36.73 -17.71
C LEU A 405 -9.54 35.97 -16.45
N GLU A 406 -10.53 35.11 -16.59
CA GLU A 406 -11.06 34.32 -15.47
C GLU A 406 -10.54 32.88 -15.54
N ASP A 407 -10.35 32.25 -14.38
CA ASP A 407 -9.86 30.88 -14.20
C ASP A 407 -8.53 30.59 -14.96
N VAL A 408 -8.34 29.39 -15.51
CA VAL A 408 -7.05 28.92 -16.08
C VAL A 408 -7.06 28.95 -17.61
N GLN A 409 -6.01 29.52 -18.22
CA GLN A 409 -5.96 29.76 -19.67
C GLN A 409 -5.37 28.60 -20.46
N LEU A 410 -4.43 27.86 -19.88
CA LEU A 410 -3.78 26.72 -20.53
C LEU A 410 -3.33 25.70 -19.48
N VAL A 411 -3.56 24.42 -19.76
CA VAL A 411 -2.96 23.31 -18.99
C VAL A 411 -2.50 22.25 -20.00
N ASN A 412 -1.20 21.97 -20.03
CA ASN A 412 -0.53 21.14 -21.04
C ASN A 412 0.43 20.11 -20.39
N PRO A 413 0.69 18.96 -21.04
CA PRO A 413 1.72 18.03 -20.59
C PRO A 413 3.10 18.46 -21.12
N GLU A 414 4.08 18.63 -20.23
CA GLU A 414 5.46 18.95 -20.59
C GLU A 414 6.48 18.02 -19.92
N THR A 415 7.31 17.34 -20.73
CA THR A 415 8.43 16.52 -20.26
C THR A 415 9.69 17.39 -20.08
N VAL A 416 10.07 17.67 -18.82
CA VAL A 416 11.27 18.45 -18.49
C VAL A 416 12.32 17.52 -17.86
N ALA A 417 13.50 17.43 -18.48
CA ALA A 417 14.63 16.61 -18.02
C ALA A 417 14.26 15.13 -17.70
N SER A 418 13.38 14.53 -18.51
CA SER A 418 12.87 13.16 -18.35
C SER A 418 12.01 12.93 -17.10
N ARG A 419 11.35 13.97 -16.58
CA ARG A 419 10.16 13.87 -15.72
C ARG A 419 9.00 14.57 -16.41
N ASP A 420 7.79 14.07 -16.23
CA ASP A 420 6.57 14.63 -16.80
C ASP A 420 5.87 15.57 -15.81
N TYR A 421 5.42 16.72 -16.33
CA TYR A 421 4.77 17.79 -15.60
C TYR A 421 3.46 18.19 -16.26
N VAL A 422 2.53 18.65 -15.44
CA VAL A 422 1.40 19.48 -15.82
C VAL A 422 1.87 20.93 -15.79
N TYR A 423 2.06 21.52 -16.98
CA TYR A 423 2.34 22.94 -17.15
C TYR A 423 1.02 23.73 -17.12
N VAL A 424 0.93 24.76 -16.28
CA VAL A 424 -0.29 25.55 -16.03
C VAL A 424 -0.02 27.03 -16.29
N GLU A 425 -0.82 27.66 -17.14
CA GLU A 425 -0.87 29.13 -17.29
C GLU A 425 -2.19 29.67 -16.72
N ALA A 426 -2.09 30.45 -15.64
CA ALA A 426 -3.20 31.17 -15.02
C ALA A 426 -2.84 32.66 -14.90
N SER A 427 -3.24 33.44 -15.90
CA SER A 427 -3.09 34.90 -15.94
C SER A 427 -4.42 35.56 -15.60
N GLY A 428 -4.91 35.33 -14.38
CA GLY A 428 -6.31 35.59 -14.06
C GLY A 428 -6.71 35.59 -12.59
N ILE A 429 -8.04 35.58 -12.42
CA ILE A 429 -8.82 35.63 -11.18
C ILE A 429 -9.93 34.56 -11.23
N PRO A 430 -10.47 34.06 -10.10
CA PRO A 430 -11.52 33.04 -10.14
C PRO A 430 -12.87 33.57 -10.63
N ASN A 431 -13.61 32.75 -11.37
CA ASN A 431 -14.99 32.99 -11.75
C ASN A 431 -15.98 32.54 -10.65
N TYR A 432 -15.99 33.25 -9.52
CA TYR A 432 -16.91 32.93 -8.41
C TYR A 432 -18.24 33.69 -8.52
N ASP A 433 -19.24 33.03 -9.10
CA ASP A 433 -20.64 33.47 -9.14
C ASP A 433 -21.38 33.01 -7.85
N VAL A 434 -21.65 33.92 -6.92
CA VAL A 434 -22.18 33.57 -5.59
C VAL A 434 -23.69 33.81 -5.49
N GLY A 435 -24.46 32.73 -5.33
CA GLY A 435 -25.89 32.80 -5.02
C GLY A 435 -26.14 33.24 -3.58
N ILE A 436 -26.66 34.46 -3.38
CA ILE A 436 -26.83 35.06 -2.05
C ILE A 436 -28.00 34.43 -1.28
N THR A 437 -27.68 33.67 -0.23
CA THR A 437 -28.65 33.08 0.70
C THR A 437 -28.95 34.00 1.90
N GLN A 438 -29.85 33.60 2.79
CA GLN A 438 -30.13 34.38 4.01
C GLN A 438 -28.98 34.25 5.01
N GLU A 439 -28.32 33.09 5.04
CA GLU A 439 -27.19 32.77 5.91
C GLU A 439 -26.00 33.68 5.60
N ILE A 440 -25.67 33.89 4.32
CA ILE A 440 -24.64 34.85 3.88
C ILE A 440 -25.00 36.28 4.32
N ILE A 441 -26.27 36.69 4.14
CA ILE A 441 -26.73 38.03 4.56
C ILE A 441 -26.64 38.19 6.09
N ASP A 442 -27.02 37.17 6.86
CA ASP A 442 -26.98 37.20 8.32
C ASP A 442 -25.53 37.19 8.85
N GLU A 443 -24.63 36.42 8.22
CA GLU A 443 -23.20 36.41 8.53
C GLU A 443 -22.56 37.78 8.28
N LEU A 444 -22.71 38.34 7.08
CA LEU A 444 -22.18 39.66 6.72
C LEU A 444 -22.71 40.74 7.67
N ASN A 445 -24.00 40.67 8.05
CA ASN A 445 -24.62 41.61 8.99
C ASN A 445 -24.40 41.26 10.48
N SER A 446 -23.65 40.20 10.81
CA SER A 446 -23.24 39.85 12.17
C SER A 446 -21.86 40.39 12.58
N ARG A 447 -21.04 40.81 11.59
CA ARG A 447 -19.62 41.14 11.75
C ARG A 447 -19.37 42.19 12.84
N PRO A 448 -18.33 42.07 13.70
CA PRO A 448 -18.19 42.88 14.92
C PRO A 448 -18.13 44.40 14.72
N ARG A 449 -17.73 44.88 13.54
CA ARG A 449 -17.55 46.31 13.23
C ARG A 449 -18.31 46.80 11.99
N LEU A 450 -19.53 46.31 11.73
CA LEU A 450 -20.41 46.70 10.60
C LEU A 450 -20.25 48.14 10.03
N GLY A 451 -20.23 49.18 10.87
CA GLY A 451 -20.10 50.58 10.41
C GLY A 451 -18.71 50.97 9.87
N ASN A 452 -17.66 50.25 10.26
CA ASN A 452 -16.35 50.28 9.62
C ASN A 452 -16.33 49.41 8.37
N ASP A 453 -16.86 48.20 8.47
CA ASP A 453 -16.77 47.18 7.42
C ASP A 453 -17.59 47.57 6.18
N PHE A 454 -18.81 48.09 6.36
CA PHE A 454 -19.74 48.45 5.27
C PHE A 454 -20.00 49.95 5.17
N VAL A 455 -20.24 50.42 3.93
CA VAL A 455 -20.60 51.80 3.61
C VAL A 455 -21.88 52.22 4.32
N ALA A 456 -22.88 51.35 4.34
CA ALA A 456 -24.20 51.56 4.94
C ALA A 456 -24.36 51.01 6.38
N ALA A 457 -23.29 50.46 6.97
CA ALA A 457 -23.33 49.65 8.20
C ALA A 457 -24.18 48.36 8.10
N ALA A 458 -24.37 47.87 6.87
CA ALA A 458 -24.96 46.60 6.47
C ALA A 458 -24.52 46.31 5.02
N THR A 459 -24.55 45.05 4.58
CA THR A 459 -24.31 44.70 3.15
C THR A 459 -25.45 45.19 2.24
N SER A 460 -25.13 45.49 0.97
CA SER A 460 -26.09 45.74 -0.11
C SER A 460 -26.52 44.48 -0.88
N ALA A 461 -25.96 43.31 -0.58
CA ALA A 461 -26.32 42.04 -1.21
C ALA A 461 -27.81 41.72 -1.07
N VAL A 462 -28.42 41.13 -2.10
CA VAL A 462 -29.86 40.91 -2.20
C VAL A 462 -30.19 39.43 -2.13
N LEU A 463 -31.10 39.03 -1.24
CA LEU A 463 -31.51 37.64 -1.09
C LEU A 463 -32.01 37.05 -2.41
N GLY A 464 -31.35 36.00 -2.89
CA GLY A 464 -31.66 35.32 -4.14
C GLY A 464 -31.15 35.99 -5.42
N SER A 465 -30.24 36.97 -5.34
CA SER A 465 -29.42 37.37 -6.49
C SER A 465 -28.15 36.51 -6.57
N THR A 466 -27.60 36.36 -7.78
CA THR A 466 -26.17 36.08 -7.93
C THR A 466 -25.39 37.37 -7.70
N VAL A 467 -24.15 37.25 -7.23
CA VAL A 467 -23.15 38.31 -7.11
C VAL A 467 -21.89 37.80 -7.80
N GLU A 468 -21.49 38.47 -8.89
CA GLU A 468 -20.26 38.11 -9.63
C GLU A 468 -19.01 38.45 -8.80
N PHE A 469 -17.87 37.80 -9.06
CA PHE A 469 -16.61 38.07 -8.36
C PHE A 469 -16.17 39.54 -8.56
N GLY A 470 -16.06 40.28 -7.44
CA GLY A 470 -15.76 41.71 -7.44
C GLY A 470 -16.98 42.65 -7.51
N GLU A 471 -18.21 42.20 -7.33
CA GLU A 471 -19.40 43.07 -7.34
C GLU A 471 -19.67 43.84 -6.02
N ASP A 472 -20.21 45.07 -6.10
CA ASP A 472 -20.44 45.92 -4.92
C ASP A 472 -21.55 45.39 -3.98
N ILE A 473 -21.12 44.61 -2.98
CA ILE A 473 -21.92 44.18 -1.81
C ILE A 473 -21.78 45.14 -0.61
N GLY A 474 -21.25 46.35 -0.83
CA GLY A 474 -21.33 47.48 0.07
C GLY A 474 -20.19 47.59 1.08
N TYR A 475 -19.12 46.80 0.97
CA TYR A 475 -17.95 46.91 1.84
C TYR A 475 -17.22 48.25 1.66
N ARG A 476 -16.43 48.66 2.66
CA ARG A 476 -15.42 49.71 2.54
C ARG A 476 -14.07 49.07 2.17
N SER A 477 -13.94 48.64 0.93
CA SER A 477 -12.68 48.09 0.40
C SER A 477 -11.51 49.07 0.60
N SER A 478 -10.28 48.55 0.61
CA SER A 478 -9.10 49.42 0.76
C SER A 478 -8.85 50.26 -0.50
N THR A 479 -7.94 51.23 -0.42
CA THR A 479 -7.53 51.99 -1.61
C THR A 479 -6.47 51.27 -2.45
N ALA A 480 -6.04 50.06 -2.08
CA ALA A 480 -5.03 49.30 -2.82
C ALA A 480 -5.71 48.50 -3.94
N ASN A 481 -5.34 48.82 -5.18
CA ASN A 481 -5.86 48.26 -6.44
C ASN A 481 -7.34 48.60 -6.74
N CYS A 482 -8.24 48.57 -5.77
CA CYS A 482 -9.70 48.68 -5.92
C CYS A 482 -10.18 49.85 -6.81
N LEU A 483 -9.67 51.07 -6.55
CA LEU A 483 -10.05 52.28 -7.30
C LEU A 483 -9.36 52.40 -8.68
N SER A 484 -8.57 51.40 -9.07
CA SER A 484 -7.83 51.34 -10.33
C SER A 484 -8.21 50.13 -11.18
N THR A 485 -8.13 48.91 -10.64
CA THR A 485 -8.48 47.67 -11.33
C THR A 485 -9.93 47.23 -11.07
N GLY A 486 -10.66 47.84 -10.15
CA GLY A 486 -12.09 47.63 -9.99
C GLY A 486 -12.49 46.82 -8.74
N GLY A 487 -13.78 46.47 -8.69
CA GLY A 487 -14.47 45.78 -7.60
C GLY A 487 -14.47 46.43 -6.20
N ASP A 488 -14.20 47.74 -6.12
CA ASP A 488 -14.46 48.55 -4.92
C ASP A 488 -15.90 48.31 -4.41
N GLY A 489 -16.04 47.71 -3.23
CA GLY A 489 -17.32 47.26 -2.66
C GLY A 489 -17.43 45.75 -2.38
N TYR A 490 -16.59 44.89 -2.96
CA TYR A 490 -16.63 43.42 -2.76
C TYR A 490 -15.73 42.91 -1.61
N TRP A 491 -14.55 43.51 -1.40
CA TRP A 491 -13.60 43.08 -0.36
C TRP A 491 -13.69 43.95 0.91
N PRO A 492 -13.44 43.38 2.11
CA PRO A 492 -13.47 44.13 3.37
C PRO A 492 -12.35 45.20 3.47
N PRO A 493 -12.39 46.07 4.51
CA PRO A 493 -11.30 46.99 4.78
C PRO A 493 -10.01 46.24 5.14
N GLY A 494 -8.87 46.66 4.62
CA GLY A 494 -7.55 46.10 4.98
C GLY A 494 -6.83 45.45 3.79
N PRO A 495 -7.29 44.30 3.28
CA PRO A 495 -6.74 43.66 2.08
C PRO A 495 -6.77 44.57 0.85
N ALA A 496 -5.95 44.24 -0.15
CA ALA A 496 -6.06 44.87 -1.46
C ALA A 496 -7.13 44.18 -2.31
N CYS A 497 -7.60 44.86 -3.34
CA CYS A 497 -8.33 44.17 -4.39
C CYS A 497 -7.37 43.34 -5.26
N PRO A 498 -7.83 42.21 -5.81
CA PRO A 498 -7.11 41.44 -6.82
C PRO A 498 -6.71 42.28 -8.04
N THR A 499 -5.68 41.81 -8.73
CA THR A 499 -5.30 42.31 -10.06
C THR A 499 -5.03 41.13 -10.97
N ASP A 500 -4.99 41.41 -12.28
CA ASP A 500 -4.33 40.57 -13.26
C ASP A 500 -3.00 40.00 -12.74
N GLN A 501 -2.78 38.71 -12.98
CA GLN A 501 -1.60 37.94 -12.58
C GLN A 501 -0.98 37.29 -13.82
N ASN A 502 0.17 36.62 -13.68
CA ASN A 502 0.72 35.78 -14.76
C ASN A 502 1.47 34.59 -14.13
N LYS A 503 0.72 33.58 -13.69
CA LYS A 503 1.24 32.37 -13.05
C LYS A 503 1.58 31.35 -14.14
N GLN A 504 2.74 30.73 -14.03
CA GLN A 504 3.27 29.74 -14.99
C GLN A 504 3.96 28.62 -14.19
N GLU A 505 3.20 27.58 -13.83
CA GLU A 505 3.62 26.56 -12.87
C GLU A 505 3.89 25.20 -13.55
N TYR A 506 4.79 24.41 -12.96
CA TYR A 506 5.17 23.07 -13.41
C TYR A 506 4.95 22.06 -12.28
N LEU A 507 3.76 21.45 -12.26
CA LEU A 507 3.35 20.50 -11.23
C LEU A 507 3.76 19.09 -11.68
N ALA A 508 4.45 18.30 -10.86
CA ALA A 508 4.91 16.98 -11.29
C ALA A 508 3.73 16.00 -11.42
N VAL A 509 3.67 15.23 -12.50
CA VAL A 509 2.68 14.14 -12.67
C VAL A 509 2.94 13.01 -11.66
N GLU A 510 4.22 12.75 -11.39
CA GLU A 510 4.69 11.83 -10.35
C GLU A 510 5.53 12.63 -9.32
N PRO A 511 4.92 13.09 -8.21
CA PRO A 511 5.64 13.67 -7.09
C PRO A 511 6.68 12.70 -6.52
N VAL A 512 7.79 13.24 -5.99
CA VAL A 512 8.87 12.43 -5.40
C VAL A 512 9.34 13.10 -4.11
N PRO A 513 9.25 12.42 -2.94
CA PRO A 513 9.71 12.97 -1.67
C PRO A 513 11.17 13.45 -1.70
N THR A 514 11.39 14.64 -1.15
CA THR A 514 12.74 15.21 -0.98
C THR A 514 13.49 14.52 0.17
N SER A 515 14.79 14.27 0.00
CA SER A 515 15.65 13.76 1.07
C SER A 515 16.04 14.82 2.12
N THR A 516 15.57 16.06 1.96
CA THR A 516 15.72 17.14 2.95
C THR A 516 14.40 17.84 3.19
N SER A 517 13.84 17.70 4.40
CA SER A 517 12.68 18.47 4.87
C SER A 517 12.97 19.98 4.85
N CYS A 518 11.96 20.76 4.48
CA CYS A 518 11.96 22.22 4.51
C CYS A 518 10.55 22.75 4.83
N GLU A 519 10.50 23.92 5.46
CA GLU A 519 9.26 24.65 5.71
C GLU A 519 8.77 25.38 4.47
N THR A 520 7.45 25.50 4.31
CA THR A 520 6.84 26.28 3.22
C THR A 520 6.99 27.79 3.45
N GLY A 521 7.01 28.56 2.36
CA GLY A 521 7.05 30.02 2.40
C GLY A 521 5.67 30.65 2.62
N LEU A 522 5.66 31.93 3.04
CA LEU A 522 4.46 32.78 3.16
C LEU A 522 3.98 33.28 1.77
N GLY A 523 3.79 32.37 0.84
CA GLY A 523 3.34 32.64 -0.53
C GLY A 523 2.56 31.45 -1.07
N ALA A 524 2.37 31.41 -2.39
CA ALA A 524 1.74 30.27 -3.04
C ALA A 524 2.55 28.98 -2.76
N ILE A 525 1.86 27.96 -2.26
CA ILE A 525 2.33 26.58 -2.06
C ILE A 525 1.68 25.61 -3.04
N GLY A 526 0.79 26.11 -3.90
CA GLY A 526 0.02 25.33 -4.88
C GLY A 526 -0.99 26.21 -5.61
N LEU A 527 -1.72 25.61 -6.55
CA LEU A 527 -2.82 26.22 -7.28
C LEU A 527 -4.10 25.42 -7.07
N MET A 528 -5.23 26.12 -6.93
CA MET A 528 -6.55 25.53 -7.11
C MET A 528 -6.79 25.21 -8.58
N VAL A 529 -7.75 24.32 -8.87
CA VAL A 529 -8.10 23.94 -10.25
C VAL A 529 -8.63 25.10 -11.12
N ASN A 530 -8.95 26.25 -10.51
CA ASN A 530 -9.26 27.52 -11.18
C ASN A 530 -8.10 28.55 -11.20
N GLY A 531 -6.86 28.15 -10.86
CA GLY A 531 -5.69 29.04 -10.89
C GLY A 531 -5.58 30.04 -9.73
N THR A 532 -6.52 30.00 -8.78
CA THR A 532 -6.38 30.72 -7.50
C THR A 532 -5.19 30.15 -6.72
N SER A 533 -4.38 31.01 -6.08
CA SER A 533 -3.24 30.53 -5.31
C SER A 533 -3.69 29.89 -4.00
N ILE A 534 -3.05 28.78 -3.61
CA ILE A 534 -3.18 28.18 -2.28
C ILE A 534 -2.00 28.68 -1.46
N TYR A 535 -2.25 29.32 -0.32
CA TYR A 535 -1.21 29.77 0.61
C TYR A 535 -1.19 28.87 1.86
N ASN A 536 -0.06 28.83 2.57
CA ASN A 536 0.06 28.00 3.79
C ASN A 536 -0.75 28.56 4.97
N TRP A 537 -0.75 27.89 6.12
CA TRP A 537 -1.60 28.24 7.27
C TRP A 537 -1.34 29.61 7.93
N GLY A 538 -0.29 30.37 7.54
CA GLY A 538 0.19 31.53 8.31
C GLY A 538 0.09 32.90 7.61
N ASP A 539 -0.33 33.92 8.36
CA ASP A 539 -0.48 35.33 7.92
C ASP A 539 0.85 36.15 7.99
N GLY A 540 1.95 35.47 8.33
CA GLY A 540 3.27 36.08 8.56
C GLY A 540 3.40 36.95 9.82
N GLN A 541 2.36 37.04 10.66
CA GLN A 541 2.36 37.77 11.92
C GLN A 541 2.68 36.83 13.09
N ALA A 542 3.32 37.39 14.12
CA ALA A 542 3.58 36.65 15.35
C ALA A 542 3.70 37.55 16.58
N TYR A 543 3.13 37.11 17.71
CA TYR A 543 3.36 37.71 19.01
C TYR A 543 4.67 37.20 19.64
N GLY A 544 5.13 37.87 20.70
CA GLY A 544 6.23 37.40 21.55
C GLY A 544 7.64 37.52 20.94
N ASN A 545 7.80 38.24 19.82
CA ASN A 545 9.00 38.27 18.97
C ASN A 545 9.22 36.94 18.22
N GLY A 546 8.21 36.49 17.45
CA GLY A 546 8.31 35.27 16.64
C GLY A 546 8.26 33.99 17.48
N VAL A 547 7.32 33.94 18.43
CA VAL A 547 7.11 32.83 19.38
C VAL A 547 5.68 32.29 19.32
N TRP A 548 4.74 33.11 18.86
CA TRP A 548 3.31 32.80 18.80
C TRP A 548 2.80 33.21 17.43
N TYR A 549 2.85 32.31 16.44
CA TYR A 549 2.51 32.61 15.04
C TYR A 549 1.01 32.44 14.81
N ASN A 550 0.35 33.44 14.24
CA ASN A 550 -1.10 33.36 14.00
C ASN A 550 -1.41 32.28 12.95
N LEU A 551 -2.57 31.63 13.09
CA LEU A 551 -3.18 30.88 11.99
C LEU A 551 -4.06 31.83 11.15
N ALA A 552 -3.71 32.02 9.87
CA ALA A 552 -4.44 32.85 8.92
C ALA A 552 -5.96 32.53 8.88
N PRO A 553 -6.42 31.26 8.82
CA PRO A 553 -7.85 30.93 8.83
C PRO A 553 -8.66 31.45 10.03
N ILE A 554 -7.99 31.82 11.12
CA ILE A 554 -8.62 32.32 12.35
C ILE A 554 -8.36 33.81 12.52
N ALA A 555 -7.15 34.29 12.25
CA ALA A 555 -6.79 35.69 12.34
C ALA A 555 -7.50 36.56 11.27
N GLU A 556 -7.75 35.99 10.10
CA GLU A 556 -8.18 36.73 8.89
C GLU A 556 -9.64 36.45 8.50
N GLN A 557 -10.43 35.79 9.37
CA GLN A 557 -11.86 35.48 9.12
C GLN A 557 -12.75 36.70 8.83
N TYR A 558 -12.27 37.92 9.11
CA TYR A 558 -12.93 39.19 8.76
C TYR A 558 -12.17 40.00 7.72
N ASP A 559 -11.05 39.49 7.23
CA ASP A 559 -10.16 40.12 6.27
C ASP A 559 -10.19 39.34 4.93
N VAL A 560 -11.30 38.65 4.67
CA VAL A 560 -11.64 37.90 3.44
C VAL A 560 -12.99 38.32 2.88
N ASP A 561 -13.22 38.02 1.60
CA ASP A 561 -14.51 38.17 0.91
C ASP A 561 -15.50 37.03 1.23
N ILE A 562 -16.65 37.04 0.54
CA ILE A 562 -17.72 36.04 0.67
C ILE A 562 -17.32 34.62 0.20
N CYS A 563 -16.17 34.47 -0.44
CA CYS A 563 -15.60 33.19 -0.82
C CYS A 563 -14.46 32.73 0.09
N GLY A 564 -14.13 33.49 1.15
CA GLY A 564 -13.06 33.12 2.08
C GLY A 564 -11.65 33.31 1.50
N GLY A 565 -11.47 34.24 0.56
CA GLY A 565 -10.16 34.59 0.03
C GLY A 565 -9.89 36.10 0.08
N HIS A 566 -8.65 36.50 -0.20
CA HIS A 566 -8.27 37.91 -0.32
C HIS A 566 -7.05 38.10 -1.25
N ALA A 567 -6.63 39.35 -1.47
CA ALA A 567 -5.36 39.66 -2.12
C ALA A 567 -4.44 40.57 -1.27
N PRO A 568 -3.11 40.35 -1.28
CA PRO A 568 -2.13 41.26 -0.72
C PRO A 568 -1.91 42.43 -1.71
N PRO A 569 -1.12 43.48 -1.37
CA PRO A 569 -0.92 44.63 -2.26
C PRO A 569 -0.34 44.33 -3.66
N SER A 570 0.20 43.14 -3.92
CA SER A 570 0.60 42.65 -5.26
C SER A 570 -0.54 42.08 -6.11
N GLY A 571 -1.75 41.96 -5.55
CA GLY A 571 -2.97 41.59 -6.27
C GLY A 571 -3.22 40.08 -6.43
N ASP A 572 -2.32 39.20 -5.96
CA ASP A 572 -2.53 37.75 -6.07
C ASP A 572 -3.65 37.27 -5.15
N TYR A 573 -4.78 36.90 -5.74
CA TYR A 573 -5.91 36.35 -5.00
C TYR A 573 -5.62 34.90 -4.58
N HIS A 574 -5.86 34.63 -3.29
CA HIS A 574 -5.52 33.37 -2.67
C HIS A 574 -6.45 32.98 -1.52
N HIS A 575 -6.41 31.70 -1.16
CA HIS A 575 -7.07 31.15 0.02
C HIS A 575 -6.06 30.52 0.97
N HIS A 576 -6.33 30.66 2.27
CA HIS A 576 -5.64 29.99 3.37
C HIS A 576 -6.42 28.79 3.94
N PHE A 577 -7.67 28.59 3.51
CA PHE A 577 -8.62 27.60 4.05
C PHE A 577 -9.71 27.23 3.02
N TYR A 578 -10.56 26.28 3.40
CA TYR A 578 -11.71 25.82 2.62
C TYR A 578 -12.59 26.97 2.10
N THR A 579 -12.93 26.92 0.82
CA THR A 579 -13.86 27.85 0.16
C THR A 579 -15.04 27.10 -0.45
N SER A 580 -16.25 27.50 -0.05
CA SER A 580 -17.49 26.98 -0.62
C SER A 580 -17.72 27.44 -2.07
N CYS A 581 -17.09 28.53 -2.51
CA CYS A 581 -17.20 28.99 -3.89
C CYS A 581 -16.50 28.01 -4.86
N LEU A 582 -15.32 27.49 -4.49
CA LEU A 582 -14.70 26.43 -5.28
C LEU A 582 -15.48 25.12 -5.16
N ALA A 583 -15.94 24.74 -3.96
CA ALA A 583 -16.75 23.54 -3.75
C ALA A 583 -17.96 23.49 -4.71
N ASN A 584 -18.68 24.62 -4.85
CA ASN A 584 -19.78 24.78 -5.80
C ASN A 584 -19.32 24.63 -7.27
N LEU A 585 -18.16 25.19 -7.65
CA LEU A 585 -17.63 25.06 -9.02
C LEU A 585 -17.23 23.63 -9.38
N VAL A 586 -16.70 22.86 -8.43
CA VAL A 586 -16.32 21.44 -8.62
C VAL A 586 -17.47 20.46 -8.28
N ALA A 587 -18.66 20.97 -7.95
CA ALA A 587 -19.86 20.24 -7.55
C ALA A 587 -19.67 19.28 -6.35
N ASP A 588 -18.88 19.71 -5.35
CA ASP A 588 -18.69 18.97 -4.09
C ASP A 588 -19.85 19.22 -3.11
N GLU A 589 -20.93 18.46 -3.29
CA GLU A 589 -22.09 18.44 -2.39
C GLU A 589 -21.85 17.58 -1.12
N GLY A 590 -20.66 17.00 -0.95
CA GLY A 590 -20.34 16.09 0.15
C GLY A 590 -21.08 14.74 0.12
N ASP A 591 -21.54 14.28 -1.04
CA ASP A 591 -22.26 13.02 -1.22
C ASP A 591 -21.35 11.81 -1.53
N GLY A 592 -20.03 12.02 -1.57
CA GLY A 592 -19.00 11.01 -1.75
C GLY A 592 -17.67 11.42 -1.08
N HIS A 593 -16.55 10.89 -1.56
CA HIS A 593 -15.23 11.48 -1.32
C HIS A 593 -15.14 12.78 -2.14
N SER A 594 -14.57 13.84 -1.58
CA SER A 594 -14.43 15.12 -2.29
C SER A 594 -13.62 14.98 -3.59
N PRO A 595 -13.90 15.81 -4.61
CA PRO A 595 -13.03 15.96 -5.77
C PRO A 595 -11.74 16.71 -5.42
N ILE A 596 -10.81 16.76 -6.37
CA ILE A 596 -9.59 17.56 -6.30
C ILE A 596 -9.98 19.06 -6.36
N TYR A 597 -9.56 19.83 -5.37
CA TYR A 597 -9.70 21.29 -5.33
C TYR A 597 -8.46 21.99 -5.89
N GLY A 598 -7.29 21.35 -5.84
CA GLY A 598 -6.04 21.91 -6.35
C GLY A 598 -4.88 20.93 -6.32
N PHE A 599 -3.68 21.46 -6.53
CA PHE A 599 -2.42 20.72 -6.45
C PHE A 599 -1.38 21.55 -5.70
N ALA A 600 -0.61 20.91 -4.82
CA ALA A 600 0.58 21.48 -4.23
C ALA A 600 1.68 21.68 -5.30
N ALA A 601 2.61 22.61 -5.07
CA ALA A 601 3.62 23.03 -6.04
C ALA A 601 4.65 21.93 -6.42
N ASP A 602 4.68 20.83 -5.68
CA ASP A 602 5.46 19.62 -5.98
C ASP A 602 4.67 18.55 -6.77
N GLY A 603 3.36 18.73 -6.93
CA GLY A 603 2.44 17.92 -7.74
C GLY A 603 1.41 17.11 -6.95
N TYR A 604 1.46 17.06 -5.61
CA TYR A 604 0.47 16.31 -4.83
C TYR A 604 -0.94 16.92 -4.98
N ALA A 605 -1.94 16.08 -5.22
CA ALA A 605 -3.34 16.50 -5.33
C ALA A 605 -3.91 16.90 -3.97
N LEU A 606 -4.64 18.02 -3.93
CA LEU A 606 -5.28 18.57 -2.74
C LEU A 606 -6.80 18.45 -2.89
N TYR A 607 -7.41 17.66 -2.02
CA TYR A 607 -8.84 17.36 -2.05
C TYR A 607 -9.68 18.38 -1.27
N GLY A 608 -10.99 18.35 -1.54
CA GLY A 608 -11.99 18.91 -0.62
C GLY A 608 -12.06 18.13 0.71
N PRO A 609 -12.92 18.55 1.65
CA PRO A 609 -12.84 18.13 3.04
C PRO A 609 -13.55 16.79 3.35
N PHE A 610 -14.22 16.15 2.40
CA PHE A 610 -14.99 14.91 2.61
C PHE A 610 -14.17 13.66 2.25
N GLU A 611 -14.02 12.75 3.22
CA GLU A 611 -13.46 11.41 3.02
C GLU A 611 -14.52 10.45 2.43
N SER A 612 -15.78 10.63 2.82
CA SER A 612 -16.92 9.91 2.26
C SER A 612 -18.23 10.66 2.51
N ALA A 613 -19.35 10.14 1.99
CA ALA A 613 -20.65 10.81 2.01
C ALA A 613 -21.08 11.33 3.40
N GLY A 614 -21.02 12.66 3.59
CA GLY A 614 -21.33 13.35 4.84
C GLY A 614 -20.29 13.18 5.96
N VAL A 615 -19.10 12.66 5.66
CA VAL A 615 -18.00 12.42 6.60
C VAL A 615 -16.80 13.28 6.22
N LEU A 616 -16.48 14.24 7.10
CA LEU A 616 -15.30 15.11 6.95
C LEU A 616 -14.04 14.37 7.40
N ALA A 617 -12.94 14.55 6.66
CA ALA A 617 -11.62 14.09 7.07
C ALA A 617 -11.19 14.76 8.40
N VAL A 618 -10.52 14.00 9.27
CA VAL A 618 -10.16 14.43 10.62
C VAL A 618 -8.64 14.65 10.71
N SER A 619 -8.15 15.86 10.96
CA SER A 619 -6.69 16.06 11.10
C SER A 619 -6.11 15.32 12.32
N GLY A 620 -4.91 14.77 12.18
CA GLY A 620 -4.09 14.25 13.29
C GLY A 620 -3.56 15.34 14.22
N TRP A 621 -3.65 16.61 13.83
CA TRP A 621 -3.29 17.77 14.65
C TRP A 621 -4.40 18.13 15.65
N GLU A 622 -4.06 18.16 16.94
CA GLU A 622 -4.98 18.46 18.05
C GLU A 622 -4.57 19.71 18.83
N LYS A 623 -5.51 20.31 19.56
CA LYS A 623 -5.29 21.50 20.41
C LYS A 623 -4.76 21.13 21.79
N ARG A 624 -3.87 21.96 22.34
CA ARG A 624 -3.17 21.74 23.62
C ARG A 624 -3.97 22.24 24.83
N ASP A 625 -4.24 21.38 25.80
CA ASP A 625 -4.68 21.82 27.13
C ASP A 625 -3.51 22.44 27.93
N TYR A 626 -3.42 23.77 27.91
CA TYR A 626 -2.47 24.55 28.72
C TYR A 626 -2.57 24.30 30.24
N GLY A 627 -3.71 23.79 30.72
CA GLY A 627 -3.91 23.38 32.11
C GLY A 627 -3.33 22.02 32.48
N ALA A 628 -3.05 21.16 31.50
CA ALA A 628 -2.49 19.83 31.71
C ALA A 628 -1.03 19.86 32.21
N ALA A 629 -0.50 18.70 32.62
CA ALA A 629 0.88 18.59 33.06
C ALA A 629 1.87 18.73 31.89
N SER A 630 3.13 19.07 32.19
CA SER A 630 4.19 19.23 31.18
C SER A 630 4.50 17.96 30.38
N GLY A 631 4.32 16.78 30.98
CA GLY A 631 4.39 15.48 30.29
C GLY A 631 3.10 15.10 29.54
N GLN A 632 2.20 16.05 29.35
CA GLN A 632 0.96 15.97 28.56
C GLN A 632 0.84 17.19 27.63
N GLY A 633 1.96 17.85 27.30
CA GLY A 633 2.02 19.04 26.47
C GLY A 633 1.52 20.36 27.09
N GLY A 634 0.91 20.32 28.28
CA GLY A 634 0.38 21.49 28.98
C GLY A 634 1.44 22.28 29.75
N CYS A 635 1.07 23.49 30.21
CA CYS A 635 1.96 24.37 30.98
C CYS A 635 1.71 24.30 32.49
N ALA A 636 0.75 23.49 32.95
CA ALA A 636 0.17 23.52 34.29
C ALA A 636 -0.39 24.90 34.70
N THR A 637 -0.73 25.74 33.72
CA THR A 637 -1.27 27.10 33.89
C THR A 637 -2.52 27.28 33.02
N PRO A 638 -3.70 26.83 33.48
CA PRO A 638 -4.93 26.86 32.70
C PRO A 638 -5.22 28.24 32.11
N GLY A 639 -5.43 28.29 30.80
CA GLY A 639 -5.72 29.52 30.05
C GLY A 639 -4.50 30.42 29.76
N GLN A 640 -3.29 30.08 30.19
CA GLN A 640 -2.10 30.93 30.01
C GLN A 640 -1.10 30.34 29.02
N ARG A 641 -0.81 31.11 27.96
CA ARG A 641 0.18 30.76 26.92
C ARG A 641 1.61 31.00 27.40
N SER A 642 2.04 30.31 28.44
CA SER A 642 3.33 30.52 29.12
C SER A 642 4.47 29.61 28.62
N CYS A 643 4.16 28.57 27.84
CA CYS A 643 5.12 27.58 27.37
C CYS A 643 4.76 27.03 25.98
N VAL A 644 5.79 26.72 25.20
CA VAL A 644 5.69 25.96 23.94
C VAL A 644 6.19 24.54 24.15
N LEU A 645 5.82 23.63 23.26
CA LEU A 645 6.39 22.28 23.21
C LEU A 645 7.88 22.33 22.83
N ASN A 646 8.66 21.37 23.32
CA ASN A 646 10.04 21.15 22.88
C ASN A 646 10.10 20.39 21.54
N ASP A 647 9.09 19.57 21.28
CA ASP A 647 8.82 18.87 20.03
C ASP A 647 7.29 18.79 19.85
N VAL A 648 6.78 19.08 18.66
CA VAL A 648 5.33 19.06 18.37
C VAL A 648 4.79 17.66 18.05
N TYR A 649 5.69 16.71 17.76
CA TYR A 649 5.38 15.31 17.45
C TYR A 649 5.60 14.38 18.66
N ASP A 650 6.38 14.81 19.66
CA ASP A 650 6.64 14.04 20.88
C ASP A 650 6.43 14.86 22.17
N LEU A 651 5.22 14.75 22.75
CA LEU A 651 4.87 15.35 24.04
C LEU A 651 5.76 14.90 25.21
N THR A 652 6.50 13.79 25.10
CA THR A 652 7.41 13.32 26.16
C THR A 652 8.68 14.15 26.26
N GLN A 653 9.06 14.89 25.21
CA GLN A 653 10.08 15.94 25.29
C GLN A 653 9.62 17.12 26.18
N GLY A 654 8.32 17.25 26.43
CA GLY A 654 7.73 18.25 27.31
C GLY A 654 7.77 19.67 26.75
N VAL A 655 7.91 20.66 27.63
CA VAL A 655 7.72 22.08 27.30
C VAL A 655 8.88 22.98 27.73
N SER A 656 9.04 24.11 27.04
CA SER A 656 9.92 25.21 27.42
C SER A 656 9.12 26.48 27.73
N THR A 657 9.44 27.14 28.84
CA THR A 657 8.87 28.44 29.20
C THR A 657 9.36 29.54 28.26
N VAL A 658 8.44 30.35 27.72
CA VAL A 658 8.72 31.41 26.75
C VAL A 658 8.22 32.77 27.21
N THR A 659 8.37 33.80 26.37
CA THR A 659 7.59 35.04 26.50
C THR A 659 6.10 34.69 26.45
N GLN A 660 5.37 34.91 27.54
CA GLN A 660 3.94 34.59 27.63
C GLN A 660 3.16 35.27 26.49
N GLY A 661 2.42 34.47 25.71
CA GLY A 661 1.51 34.92 24.66
C GLY A 661 0.22 35.52 25.23
N PRO A 662 -0.71 35.99 24.39
CA PRO A 662 -2.02 36.41 24.86
C PRO A 662 -2.76 35.22 25.50
N ASP A 663 -3.28 35.41 26.71
CA ASP A 663 -4.04 34.38 27.42
C ASP A 663 -5.29 33.93 26.62
N ILE A 664 -5.78 32.72 26.86
CA ILE A 664 -6.93 32.16 26.13
C ILE A 664 -8.16 33.04 26.38
N GLY A 665 -8.72 33.60 25.29
CA GLY A 665 -9.82 34.56 25.33
C GLY A 665 -9.40 36.04 25.45
N ALA A 666 -8.10 36.36 25.48
CA ALA A 666 -7.63 37.74 25.39
C ALA A 666 -8.02 38.38 24.05
N THR A 667 -8.27 39.69 24.03
CA THR A 667 -8.62 40.40 22.78
C THR A 667 -7.40 40.59 21.90
N VAL A 668 -7.51 40.14 20.65
CA VAL A 668 -6.57 40.40 19.55
C VAL A 668 -7.32 41.10 18.40
N THR A 669 -6.59 41.62 17.42
CA THR A 669 -7.15 42.51 16.39
C THR A 669 -6.64 42.11 15.00
N THR A 670 -7.57 41.99 14.04
CA THR A 670 -7.30 41.60 12.64
C THR A 670 -6.78 42.78 11.80
N LEU A 671 -6.44 42.57 10.52
CA LEU A 671 -5.98 43.60 9.59
C LEU A 671 -7.10 44.61 9.22
N SER A 672 -8.36 44.18 9.13
CA SER A 672 -9.53 45.09 9.06
C SER A 672 -9.76 45.87 10.36
N GLY A 673 -9.06 45.50 11.43
CA GLY A 673 -9.22 46.06 12.76
C GLY A 673 -10.43 45.49 13.51
N ASN A 674 -11.03 44.39 13.04
CA ASN A 674 -12.02 43.66 13.84
C ASN A 674 -11.36 43.04 15.08
N ASN A 675 -12.12 42.85 16.16
CA ASN A 675 -11.61 42.31 17.41
C ASN A 675 -12.05 40.86 17.56
N LEU A 676 -11.08 39.97 17.77
CA LEU A 676 -11.28 38.56 18.05
C LEU A 676 -10.90 38.23 19.49
N ALA A 677 -11.41 37.10 19.98
CA ALA A 677 -10.83 36.43 21.14
C ALA A 677 -9.70 35.51 20.63
N ALA A 678 -8.52 35.57 21.25
CA ALA A 678 -7.46 34.59 21.08
C ALA A 678 -7.84 33.28 21.78
N ALA A 679 -8.91 32.64 21.28
CA ALA A 679 -9.43 31.36 21.73
C ALA A 679 -8.38 30.25 21.59
N ASP A 680 -8.67 29.07 22.12
CA ASP A 680 -7.80 27.91 21.98
C ASP A 680 -7.64 27.51 20.50
N GLY A 681 -6.40 27.22 20.08
CA GLY A 681 -6.04 27.00 18.67
C GLY A 681 -5.98 28.26 17.81
N TYR A 682 -5.64 29.45 18.35
CA TYR A 682 -5.47 30.68 17.54
C TYR A 682 -4.06 30.76 16.92
N TYR A 683 -3.07 30.19 17.62
CA TYR A 683 -1.66 30.17 17.19
C TYR A 683 -1.23 28.77 16.77
N LEU A 684 -0.19 28.66 15.93
CA LEU A 684 0.45 27.37 15.61
C LEU A 684 0.84 26.64 16.90
N GLU A 685 1.45 27.35 17.85
CA GLU A 685 1.92 26.79 19.12
C GLU A 685 0.80 26.31 20.05
N ASP A 686 -0.47 26.54 19.72
CA ASP A 686 -1.60 25.91 20.43
C ASP A 686 -1.87 24.46 19.97
N TYR A 687 -1.18 23.97 18.95
CA TYR A 687 -1.36 22.63 18.39
C TYR A 687 -0.22 21.66 18.72
N TYR A 688 -0.51 20.38 18.58
CA TYR A 688 0.44 19.27 18.60
C TYR A 688 -0.06 18.16 17.66
N TYR A 689 0.84 17.32 17.15
CA TYR A 689 0.44 16.14 16.39
C TYR A 689 0.16 14.98 17.36
N SER A 690 -1.03 14.40 17.28
CA SER A 690 -1.47 13.32 18.19
C SER A 690 -1.08 11.91 17.73
N GLY A 691 -0.58 11.79 16.49
CA GLY A 691 -0.17 10.56 15.83
C GLY A 691 -1.32 9.60 15.52
N ASP A 692 -1.00 8.51 14.82
CA ASP A 692 -1.91 7.39 14.61
C ASP A 692 -2.20 6.65 15.93
N GLN A 693 -3.24 7.12 16.62
CA GLN A 693 -3.84 6.43 17.75
C GLN A 693 -4.44 5.10 17.23
N ALA A 694 -3.73 3.99 17.49
CA ALA A 694 -4.03 2.66 16.96
C ALA A 694 -5.54 2.31 17.03
N GLY A 695 -6.18 2.26 15.85
CA GLY A 695 -7.63 2.08 15.70
C GLY A 695 -8.40 3.27 15.10
N LEU A 696 -7.73 4.38 14.75
CA LEU A 696 -8.32 5.53 14.05
C LEU A 696 -7.78 5.68 12.61
N SER A 697 -8.00 4.67 11.75
CA SER A 697 -7.60 4.64 10.33
C SER A 697 -8.45 5.55 9.42
N ALA A 698 -8.66 6.79 9.85
CA ALA A 698 -9.50 7.83 9.23
C ALA A 698 -9.10 9.21 9.77
N ARG A 699 -7.79 9.43 9.95
CA ARG A 699 -7.22 10.73 10.29
C ARG A 699 -6.17 11.11 9.24
N LEU A 700 -5.98 12.41 9.02
CA LEU A 700 -4.89 12.90 8.19
C LEU A 700 -3.57 12.92 8.98
N ASP A 701 -2.46 12.65 8.30
CA ASP A 701 -1.11 12.56 8.87
C ASP A 701 -0.52 13.93 9.31
N GLU A 702 0.76 13.96 9.72
CA GLU A 702 1.46 15.19 10.12
C GLU A 702 1.56 16.26 9.01
N HIS A 703 1.51 15.84 7.75
CA HIS A 703 1.53 16.71 6.56
C HIS A 703 0.11 17.01 6.05
N ASN A 704 -0.91 16.36 6.63
CA ASN A 704 -2.32 16.32 6.24
C ASN A 704 -2.60 15.53 4.95
N GLY A 705 -1.76 14.55 4.61
CA GLY A 705 -2.09 13.47 3.68
C GLY A 705 -3.00 12.41 4.33
N HIS A 706 -3.32 11.34 3.58
CA HIS A 706 -4.15 10.20 4.02
C HIS A 706 -3.32 8.90 4.04
N ASP A 707 -2.00 9.03 4.11
CA ASP A 707 -1.03 7.95 3.85
C ASP A 707 -0.80 7.06 5.11
N ASN A 708 -1.86 6.79 5.88
CA ASN A 708 -1.84 6.06 7.15
C ASN A 708 -1.76 4.51 6.98
N ASN A 709 -1.18 4.01 5.87
CA ASN A 709 -1.05 2.58 5.55
C ASN A 709 0.32 2.22 4.99
#